data_AF-A0A2W4RNM3-F1
#
_entry.id   AF-A0A2W4RNM3-F1
#
_cell.length_a   1.000
_cell.length_b   1.000
_cell.length_c   1.000
_cell.angle_alpha   90.00
_cell.angle_beta   90.00
_cell.angle_gamma   90.00
#
_symmetry.space_group_name_H-M   'P 1'
#
loop_
_entity.id
_entity.type
_entity.pdbx_description
1 polymer ?
#
loop_
_entity_poly.entity_id
_entity_poly.type
_entity_poly.pdbx_seq_one_letter_code
_entity_poly.pdbx_strand_id
1 'polypeptide(L)'
;MGIRYRSILLASLVPALALGGAISVAQAQAVPANASHWSDPAAWPDRKVPKAGDKVTIAKDKVVVLDVSPPPLNGLTIEGKLVFSNDRDLELVTEWIMLHGELEIGTPSHPHTKKATITFTDNVKGEDIMSGMGDRGIMISGGTLRLHGDRTHTWTRLAKTAEAGATTIEVLNAYGWRPGDEIVLASTDYDPRQAERRTIRAISGNTITLDKPLEYMHFGKITFEVDERGEVGLLTRNILIQASEDAEQSYFGGHIMAMPTSRIYVSGVELRRMGQHLTLARYPVHWHLVGDADGQYIRNASIHDTYNRCVTVHGTNNLRIENNVTYNTVGHCFFLEDGIETGNQYVRNLAIQTKCHPTKPCQPTILAAAGEMPDFDQRNVFRNSGQTSKEVLIPSDNTVSSFWITNPNNHYIDNVAAGSDVTGFWLSLPEHPTGAFDGTEVSKTIWPRRTKLGIFKGNVAHSNYDGFMFDRNAGPDGRFSVTGSSHMPKENPQDNSSRTLESYFEDLTSYKNRNGGVWGRGEMHVFRNLRVADNAIGYTHASGSAGRDPFTSLVIDSLFVGETENIGNPRTPEEKAQGRSLPKPQIPDFPIRGYEYYDYRHDVVNTTFVNFADNPYRQAGALSYLLYTSAGVSTENAIEGAKFVNARPVHFPKFERKWGNDLGSIVAWKTAVIHDLDGSVGGIPNAYILIHDGEFDSIATDEEACVIKRDWNAAVCRGDIGRLTFGGGGFGPRGGGAGPGAAPGGAPRPGAGPGAGPATTAAGAAAPAPGAAGLPAVTPITGPAGRRPPPPARLLPPT
;
A
#
# COMPACT_ATOMS: atom_id res chain seq x y z
N MET A 1 -13.99 -32.30 -43.44
CA MET A 1 -15.33 -32.78 -43.02
C MET A 1 -15.96 -31.63 -42.25
N GLY A 2 -16.73 -30.79 -42.95
CA GLY A 2 -17.27 -29.54 -42.39
C GLY A 2 -18.70 -29.72 -41.89
N ILE A 3 -19.03 -29.11 -40.76
CA ILE A 3 -20.41 -29.02 -40.27
C ILE A 3 -20.77 -27.55 -40.14
N ARG A 4 -21.79 -27.17 -40.92
CA ARG A 4 -22.46 -25.87 -40.99
C ARG A 4 -23.47 -25.77 -39.85
N TYR A 5 -23.67 -24.56 -39.31
CA TYR A 5 -24.97 -24.17 -38.74
C TYR A 5 -25.44 -22.84 -39.31
N ARG A 6 -26.75 -22.84 -39.61
CA ARG A 6 -27.47 -21.90 -40.47
C ARG A 6 -27.90 -20.65 -39.73
N SER A 7 -27.85 -19.52 -40.43
CA SER A 7 -28.54 -18.27 -40.13
C SER A 7 -30.05 -18.41 -40.30
N ILE A 8 -30.84 -17.81 -39.41
CA ILE A 8 -32.27 -17.53 -39.62
C ILE A 8 -32.49 -16.03 -39.40
N LEU A 9 -32.92 -15.35 -40.47
CA LEU A 9 -33.52 -14.02 -40.43
C LEU A 9 -34.93 -14.14 -39.83
N LEU A 10 -35.31 -13.17 -38.99
CA LEU A 10 -36.72 -12.80 -38.84
C LEU A 10 -36.88 -11.28 -38.86
N ALA A 11 -37.92 -10.86 -39.58
CA ALA A 11 -38.16 -9.55 -40.09
C ALA A 11 -38.80 -8.58 -39.06
N SER A 12 -38.46 -7.31 -39.28
CA SER A 12 -39.16 -6.05 -38.97
C SER A 12 -40.59 -6.09 -38.42
N LEU A 13 -40.79 -5.37 -37.31
CA LEU A 13 -42.00 -4.61 -37.01
C LEU A 13 -41.60 -3.26 -36.39
N VAL A 14 -41.86 -2.20 -37.14
CA VAL A 14 -41.77 -0.79 -36.73
C VAL A 14 -43.10 -0.38 -36.11
N PRO A 15 -43.09 0.34 -34.98
CA PRO A 15 -44.09 1.36 -34.72
C PRO A 15 -43.43 2.74 -34.73
N ALA A 16 -43.99 3.60 -35.59
CA ALA A 16 -43.74 5.03 -35.56
C ALA A 16 -44.21 5.61 -34.22
N LEU A 17 -43.33 6.33 -33.52
CA LEU A 17 -43.72 7.25 -32.45
C LEU A 17 -42.90 8.54 -32.53
N ALA A 18 -43.69 9.60 -32.71
CA ALA A 18 -43.44 11.03 -32.60
C ALA A 18 -42.06 11.50 -32.09
N LEU A 19 -41.45 12.40 -32.88
CA LEU A 19 -40.50 13.39 -32.40
C LEU A 19 -41.16 14.24 -31.31
N GLY A 20 -40.86 13.94 -30.04
CA GLY A 20 -41.04 14.85 -28.92
C GLY A 20 -39.67 15.16 -28.36
N GLY A 21 -39.19 16.40 -28.54
CA GLY A 21 -37.97 16.86 -27.91
C GLY A 21 -38.09 16.74 -26.39
N ALA A 22 -37.32 15.83 -25.80
CA ALA A 22 -37.15 15.79 -24.36
C ALA A 22 -36.30 16.98 -23.95
N ILE A 23 -36.95 18.09 -23.64
CA ILE A 23 -36.38 19.11 -22.76
C ILE A 23 -36.20 18.40 -21.41
N SER A 24 -34.96 18.01 -21.11
CA SER A 24 -34.58 17.60 -19.77
C SER A 24 -34.81 18.77 -18.84
N VAL A 25 -35.99 18.81 -18.20
CA VAL A 25 -36.24 19.73 -17.10
C VAL A 25 -35.32 19.27 -15.98
N ALA A 26 -34.26 20.05 -15.72
CA ALA A 26 -33.45 19.90 -14.53
C ALA A 26 -34.39 20.02 -13.32
N GLN A 27 -34.73 18.90 -12.69
CA GLN A 27 -35.41 18.94 -11.41
C GLN A 27 -34.42 19.53 -10.41
N ALA A 28 -34.78 20.69 -9.88
CA ALA A 28 -33.99 21.39 -8.87
C ALA A 28 -33.74 20.47 -7.67
N GLN A 29 -32.60 20.64 -6.99
CA GLN A 29 -32.36 20.03 -5.68
C GLN A 29 -33.61 20.23 -4.81
N ALA A 30 -34.17 19.14 -4.28
CA ALA A 30 -35.32 19.21 -3.40
C ALA A 30 -34.90 19.82 -2.05
N VAL A 31 -34.86 21.15 -1.99
CA VAL A 31 -34.65 21.89 -0.75
C VAL A 31 -35.92 21.78 0.09
N PRO A 32 -35.85 21.39 1.38
CA PRO A 32 -37.02 21.31 2.24
C PRO A 32 -37.78 22.64 2.30
N ALA A 33 -39.12 22.61 2.36
CA ALA A 33 -39.95 23.82 2.43
C ALA A 33 -39.69 24.73 3.64
N ASN A 34 -39.00 24.22 4.67
CA ASN A 34 -38.60 24.95 5.87
C ASN A 34 -37.13 25.42 5.85
N ALA A 35 -36.45 25.34 4.69
CA ALA A 35 -35.07 25.80 4.58
C ALA A 35 -34.99 27.33 4.49
N SER A 36 -34.00 27.90 5.15
CA SER A 36 -33.69 29.34 5.11
C SER A 36 -32.40 29.58 4.33
N HIS A 37 -32.31 30.68 3.61
CA HIS A 37 -31.08 31.04 2.88
C HIS A 37 -30.05 31.65 3.82
N TRP A 38 -28.77 31.35 3.62
CA TRP A 38 -27.67 31.96 4.39
C TRP A 38 -27.71 33.49 4.26
N SER A 39 -28.04 34.01 3.08
CA SER A 39 -28.14 35.45 2.83
C SER A 39 -29.33 36.13 3.54
N ASP A 40 -30.33 35.39 4.02
CA ASP A 40 -31.51 35.93 4.68
C ASP A 40 -31.20 36.26 6.16
N PRO A 41 -31.29 37.55 6.58
CA PRO A 41 -31.12 37.92 7.98
C PRO A 41 -32.06 37.14 8.92
N ALA A 42 -33.27 36.77 8.49
CA ALA A 42 -34.21 36.01 9.31
C ALA A 42 -33.73 34.59 9.67
N ALA A 43 -32.74 34.05 8.94
CA ALA A 43 -32.12 32.77 9.24
C ALA A 43 -31.25 32.82 10.53
N TRP A 44 -30.83 34.01 10.97
CA TRP A 44 -29.79 34.20 11.97
C TRP A 44 -30.29 34.89 13.26
N PRO A 45 -29.64 34.64 14.41
CA PRO A 45 -29.88 35.39 15.64
C PRO A 45 -29.77 36.91 15.41
N ASP A 46 -30.60 37.69 16.10
CA ASP A 46 -30.67 39.16 16.02
C ASP A 46 -30.89 39.73 14.61
N ARG A 47 -31.31 38.90 13.64
CA ARG A 47 -31.44 39.25 12.23
C ARG A 47 -30.15 39.81 11.63
N LYS A 48 -29.02 39.19 11.94
CA LYS A 48 -27.69 39.57 11.42
C LYS A 48 -27.03 38.39 10.73
N VAL A 49 -26.80 38.52 9.43
CA VAL A 49 -26.01 37.55 8.65
C VAL A 49 -24.57 37.51 9.20
N PRO A 50 -23.96 36.32 9.33
CA PRO A 50 -22.58 36.16 9.80
C PRO A 50 -21.57 37.02 9.04
N LYS A 51 -20.59 37.56 9.77
CA LYS A 51 -19.51 38.42 9.28
C LYS A 51 -18.15 37.75 9.42
N ALA A 52 -17.13 38.39 8.86
CA ALA A 52 -15.75 37.90 8.94
C ALA A 52 -15.31 37.69 10.40
N GLY A 53 -14.73 36.53 10.70
CA GLY A 53 -14.27 36.16 12.04
C GLY A 53 -15.34 35.65 13.00
N ASP A 54 -16.61 35.57 12.58
CA ASP A 54 -17.66 34.98 13.41
C ASP A 54 -17.47 33.46 13.54
N LYS A 55 -17.84 32.92 14.71
CA LYS A 55 -18.07 31.48 14.92
C LYS A 55 -19.57 31.24 14.83
N VAL A 56 -19.99 30.44 13.84
CA VAL A 56 -21.40 30.31 13.46
C VAL A 56 -21.96 28.96 13.91
N THR A 57 -23.17 28.95 14.46
CA THR A 57 -23.89 27.71 14.79
C THR A 57 -25.20 27.60 14.01
N ILE A 58 -25.36 26.52 13.25
CA ILE A 58 -26.63 26.13 12.63
C ILE A 58 -27.34 25.19 13.60
N ALA A 59 -28.40 25.67 14.26
CA ALA A 59 -29.14 24.92 15.27
C ALA A 59 -29.83 23.65 14.71
N LYS A 60 -30.08 22.68 15.60
CA LYS A 60 -30.56 21.32 15.27
C LYS A 60 -31.84 21.26 14.43
N ASP A 61 -32.73 22.23 14.61
CA ASP A 61 -34.02 22.35 13.93
C ASP A 61 -33.95 23.18 12.63
N LYS A 62 -32.76 23.67 12.26
CA LYS A 62 -32.58 24.52 11.08
C LYS A 62 -31.98 23.75 9.90
N VAL A 63 -32.52 24.07 8.72
CA VAL A 63 -31.91 23.76 7.42
C VAL A 63 -31.51 25.10 6.80
N VAL A 64 -30.22 25.27 6.54
CA VAL A 64 -29.67 26.48 5.92
C VAL A 64 -29.12 26.13 4.54
N VAL A 65 -29.51 26.90 3.53
CA VAL A 65 -28.96 26.83 2.18
C VAL A 65 -27.86 27.88 2.04
N LEU A 66 -26.62 27.46 1.78
CA LEU A 66 -25.54 28.35 1.41
C LEU A 66 -25.79 28.83 -0.02
N ASP A 67 -26.29 30.05 -0.18
CA ASP A 67 -26.66 30.67 -1.47
C ASP A 67 -25.74 31.83 -1.87
N VAL A 68 -24.82 32.20 -0.98
CA VAL A 68 -23.76 33.19 -1.17
C VAL A 68 -22.48 32.67 -0.52
N SER A 69 -21.31 33.01 -1.08
CA SER A 69 -20.04 32.76 -0.38
C SER A 69 -19.94 33.70 0.82
N PRO A 70 -19.94 33.20 2.07
CA PRO A 70 -19.85 34.05 3.24
C PRO A 70 -18.45 34.66 3.35
N PRO A 71 -18.29 35.76 4.10
CA PRO A 71 -16.96 36.23 4.48
C PRO A 71 -16.23 35.15 5.33
N PRO A 72 -14.88 35.15 5.38
CA PRO A 72 -14.12 34.13 6.10
C PRO A 72 -14.52 34.01 7.58
N LEU A 73 -14.87 32.81 8.02
CA LEU A 73 -15.36 32.53 9.38
C LEU A 73 -14.24 31.98 10.27
N ASN A 74 -14.36 32.16 11.60
CA ASN A 74 -13.44 31.54 12.56
C ASN A 74 -13.91 30.14 13.02
N GLY A 75 -15.01 29.63 12.47
CA GLY A 75 -15.54 28.32 12.81
C GLY A 75 -17.02 28.15 12.48
N LEU A 76 -17.43 26.92 12.22
CA LEU A 76 -18.80 26.56 11.91
C LEU A 76 -19.22 25.28 12.65
N THR A 77 -20.21 25.38 13.52
CA THR A 77 -20.86 24.22 14.16
C THR A 77 -22.20 23.95 13.49
N ILE A 78 -22.38 22.74 12.98
CA ILE A 78 -23.60 22.30 12.27
C ILE A 78 -24.29 21.25 13.13
N GLU A 79 -25.30 21.67 13.89
CA GLU A 79 -26.21 20.79 14.64
C GLU A 79 -27.41 20.35 13.78
N GLY A 80 -27.87 21.24 12.89
CA GLY A 80 -28.97 21.01 11.94
C GLY A 80 -28.47 20.53 10.59
N LYS A 81 -28.79 21.24 9.51
CA LYS A 81 -28.33 20.90 8.16
C LYS A 81 -27.83 22.13 7.40
N LEU A 82 -26.67 22.00 6.77
CA LEU A 82 -26.16 22.94 5.77
C LEU A 82 -26.18 22.29 4.40
N VAL A 83 -26.76 22.97 3.41
CA VAL A 83 -26.80 22.53 2.01
C VAL A 83 -26.18 23.59 1.12
N PHE A 84 -25.23 23.22 0.26
CA PHE A 84 -24.73 24.15 -0.77
C PHE A 84 -25.73 24.27 -1.91
N SER A 85 -26.12 25.49 -2.27
CA SER A 85 -26.94 25.74 -3.47
C SER A 85 -26.18 25.29 -4.73
N ASN A 86 -26.85 24.55 -5.60
CA ASN A 86 -26.32 24.10 -6.89
C ASN A 86 -26.61 25.08 -8.05
N ASP A 87 -26.94 26.34 -7.74
CA ASP A 87 -27.28 27.35 -8.75
C ASP A 87 -26.08 28.19 -9.18
N ARG A 88 -25.01 28.25 -8.38
CA ARG A 88 -23.79 29.03 -8.62
C ARG A 88 -22.56 28.41 -7.98
N ASP A 89 -21.40 28.91 -8.38
CA ASP A 89 -20.14 28.59 -7.73
C ASP A 89 -20.09 29.25 -6.34
N LEU A 90 -19.66 28.50 -5.32
CA LEU A 90 -19.63 28.91 -3.92
C LEU A 90 -18.32 28.52 -3.25
N GLU A 91 -17.87 29.37 -2.35
CA GLU A 91 -16.71 29.12 -1.49
C GLU A 91 -17.06 29.40 -0.03
N LEU A 92 -16.71 28.47 0.85
CA LEU A 92 -16.76 28.59 2.30
C LEU A 92 -15.33 28.58 2.84
N VAL A 93 -14.89 29.72 3.37
CA VAL A 93 -13.58 29.85 4.06
C VAL A 93 -13.84 29.84 5.57
N THR A 94 -13.21 28.91 6.28
CA THR A 94 -13.37 28.78 7.74
C THR A 94 -12.14 28.13 8.38
N GLU A 95 -11.86 28.38 9.65
CA GLU A 95 -10.81 27.65 10.39
C GLU A 95 -11.18 26.16 10.56
N TRP A 96 -12.44 25.85 10.85
CA TRP A 96 -12.90 24.47 11.07
C TRP A 96 -14.41 24.32 10.90
N ILE A 97 -14.87 23.07 10.78
CA ILE A 97 -16.28 22.67 10.80
C ILE A 97 -16.46 21.55 11.84
N MET A 98 -17.35 21.76 12.81
CA MET A 98 -17.84 20.71 13.70
C MET A 98 -19.21 20.24 13.21
N LEU A 99 -19.34 18.94 12.94
CA LEU A 99 -20.51 18.36 12.29
C LEU A 99 -21.20 17.33 13.20
N HIS A 100 -22.31 17.77 13.82
CA HIS A 100 -23.24 16.93 14.58
C HIS A 100 -24.50 16.57 13.78
N GLY A 101 -24.89 17.44 12.86
CA GLY A 101 -26.02 17.28 11.94
C GLY A 101 -25.59 16.79 10.56
N GLU A 102 -26.02 17.46 9.49
CA GLU A 102 -25.69 17.09 8.10
C GLU A 102 -25.05 18.25 7.32
N LEU A 103 -23.94 17.96 6.63
CA LEU A 103 -23.36 18.83 5.60
C LEU A 103 -23.55 18.15 4.24
N GLU A 104 -24.31 18.81 3.35
CA GLU A 104 -24.66 18.29 2.03
C GLU A 104 -24.15 19.18 0.90
N ILE A 105 -23.37 18.58 0.00
CA ILE A 105 -22.98 19.16 -1.29
C ILE A 105 -23.34 18.14 -2.37
N GLY A 106 -24.58 18.21 -2.84
CA GLY A 106 -25.15 17.23 -3.77
C GLY A 106 -25.55 15.91 -3.10
N THR A 107 -26.24 15.06 -3.86
CA THR A 107 -26.66 13.71 -3.43
C THR A 107 -26.34 12.69 -4.53
N PRO A 108 -26.38 11.37 -4.25
CA PRO A 108 -26.18 10.36 -5.30
C PRO A 108 -27.13 10.52 -6.50
N SER A 109 -28.40 10.88 -6.24
CA SER A 109 -29.42 11.10 -7.27
C SER A 109 -29.32 12.45 -7.98
N HIS A 110 -28.77 13.46 -7.30
CA HIS A 110 -28.62 14.82 -7.80
C HIS A 110 -27.23 15.35 -7.42
N PRO A 111 -26.17 14.92 -8.15
CA PRO A 111 -24.83 15.40 -7.87
C PRO A 111 -24.72 16.91 -8.06
N HIS A 112 -23.85 17.53 -7.27
CA HIS A 112 -23.52 18.95 -7.39
C HIS A 112 -22.81 19.18 -8.74
N THR A 113 -23.20 20.23 -9.45
CA THR A 113 -22.74 20.53 -10.82
C THR A 113 -21.96 21.84 -10.93
N LYS A 114 -22.03 22.68 -9.89
CA LYS A 114 -21.27 23.92 -9.76
C LYS A 114 -19.97 23.68 -9.01
N LYS A 115 -19.13 24.71 -8.90
CA LYS A 115 -17.95 24.65 -8.03
C LYS A 115 -18.38 24.88 -6.59
N ALA A 116 -18.00 23.97 -5.71
CA ALA A 116 -18.15 24.12 -4.27
C ALA A 116 -16.79 23.93 -3.61
N THR A 117 -16.27 25.00 -3.01
CA THR A 117 -14.97 24.98 -2.36
C THR A 117 -15.12 25.18 -0.86
N ILE A 118 -14.45 24.34 -0.06
CA ILE A 118 -14.22 24.56 1.36
C ILE A 118 -12.72 24.76 1.55
N THR A 119 -12.32 25.93 2.05
CA THR A 119 -10.92 26.28 2.31
C THR A 119 -10.71 26.43 3.81
N PHE A 120 -9.85 25.58 4.39
CA PHE A 120 -9.45 25.64 5.80
C PHE A 120 -8.25 26.54 6.02
N THR A 121 -8.49 27.65 6.70
CA THR A 121 -7.44 28.57 7.15
C THR A 121 -6.84 28.14 8.49
N ASP A 122 -5.71 28.74 8.83
CA ASP A 122 -4.99 28.54 10.09
C ASP A 122 -4.57 29.92 10.62
N ASN A 123 -5.55 30.84 10.74
CA ASN A 123 -5.32 32.18 11.28
C ASN A 123 -5.29 32.18 12.81
N VAL A 124 -5.93 31.20 13.45
CA VAL A 124 -5.94 31.04 14.91
C VAL A 124 -5.08 29.82 15.28
N LYS A 125 -3.80 30.07 15.57
CA LYS A 125 -2.83 28.99 15.81
C LYS A 125 -3.11 28.20 17.07
N GLY A 126 -3.05 26.87 16.96
CA GLY A 126 -3.11 25.96 18.10
C GLY A 126 -4.50 25.86 18.72
N GLU A 127 -5.55 26.12 17.95
CA GLU A 127 -6.90 25.75 18.36
C GLU A 127 -7.00 24.22 18.45
N ASP A 128 -7.76 23.73 19.41
CA ASP A 128 -8.07 22.32 19.53
C ASP A 128 -9.57 22.19 19.78
N ILE A 129 -10.27 21.64 18.80
CA ILE A 129 -11.70 21.49 18.87
C ILE A 129 -12.02 20.16 19.56
N MET A 130 -12.95 20.22 20.53
CA MET A 130 -13.44 19.05 21.28
C MET A 130 -12.35 18.22 21.98
N SER A 131 -11.33 18.89 22.54
CA SER A 131 -10.32 18.29 23.42
C SER A 131 -9.59 17.09 22.81
N GLY A 132 -8.95 17.31 21.66
CA GLY A 132 -8.07 16.34 21.02
C GLY A 132 -8.39 16.03 19.56
N MET A 133 -9.43 16.64 18.98
CA MET A 133 -9.73 16.47 17.55
C MET A 133 -8.94 17.42 16.65
N GLY A 134 -8.26 18.42 17.22
CA GLY A 134 -7.47 19.42 16.48
C GLY A 134 -8.33 20.47 15.80
N ASP A 135 -7.69 21.24 14.93
CA ASP A 135 -8.28 22.29 14.10
C ASP A 135 -8.02 22.03 12.61
N ARG A 136 -8.42 22.99 11.76
CA ARG A 136 -8.18 22.95 10.31
C ARG A 136 -8.84 21.75 9.63
N GLY A 137 -10.14 21.55 9.84
CA GLY A 137 -10.80 20.37 9.27
C GLY A 137 -12.30 20.25 9.48
N ILE A 138 -12.84 19.11 9.04
CA ILE A 138 -14.20 18.66 9.34
C ILE A 138 -14.12 17.56 10.40
N MET A 139 -14.59 17.89 11.59
CA MET A 139 -14.71 16.97 12.71
C MET A 139 -16.16 16.52 12.80
N ILE A 140 -16.41 15.24 12.56
CA ILE A 140 -17.75 14.67 12.54
C ILE A 140 -17.96 13.87 13.82
N SER A 141 -19.00 14.23 14.58
CA SER A 141 -19.36 13.59 15.84
C SER A 141 -20.86 13.33 15.87
N GLY A 142 -21.25 12.13 15.43
CA GLY A 142 -22.64 11.71 15.27
C GLY A 142 -23.36 12.27 14.03
N GLY A 143 -22.68 13.14 13.27
CA GLY A 143 -23.21 13.75 12.06
C GLY A 143 -23.02 12.94 10.78
N THR A 144 -23.52 13.49 9.67
CA THR A 144 -23.42 12.91 8.33
C THR A 144 -22.77 13.89 7.36
N LEU A 145 -21.66 13.48 6.75
CA LEU A 145 -21.03 14.20 5.65
C LEU A 145 -21.46 13.57 4.31
N ARG A 146 -22.14 14.36 3.47
CA ARG A 146 -22.66 13.92 2.16
C ARG A 146 -22.14 14.82 1.05
N LEU A 147 -21.23 14.30 0.24
CA LEU A 147 -20.59 15.05 -0.84
C LEU A 147 -20.65 14.24 -2.13
N HIS A 148 -21.31 14.76 -3.17
CA HIS A 148 -21.51 14.08 -4.44
C HIS A 148 -21.28 15.04 -5.60
N GLY A 149 -20.10 15.00 -6.21
CA GLY A 149 -19.71 15.78 -7.38
C GLY A 149 -20.02 15.10 -8.72
N ASP A 150 -19.66 15.76 -9.81
CA ASP A 150 -20.09 15.43 -11.17
C ASP A 150 -19.16 14.46 -11.92
N ARG A 151 -18.16 13.87 -11.25
CA ARG A 151 -17.15 12.97 -11.86
C ARG A 151 -17.23 11.54 -11.36
N THR A 152 -17.21 10.62 -12.31
CA THR A 152 -17.24 9.16 -12.10
C THR A 152 -16.18 8.40 -12.90
N HIS A 153 -15.66 8.97 -14.01
CA HIS A 153 -14.53 8.42 -14.76
C HIS A 153 -13.24 9.10 -14.31
N THR A 154 -12.51 8.48 -13.39
CA THR A 154 -11.42 9.13 -12.67
C THR A 154 -10.04 8.85 -13.21
N TRP A 155 -9.83 7.74 -13.90
CA TRP A 155 -8.55 7.42 -14.53
C TRP A 155 -8.74 6.46 -15.70
N THR A 156 -7.70 6.37 -16.52
CA THR A 156 -7.62 5.50 -17.70
C THR A 156 -6.16 5.08 -17.90
N ARG A 157 -5.88 4.39 -18.99
CA ARG A 157 -4.51 4.10 -19.45
C ARG A 157 -4.27 4.73 -20.81
N LEU A 158 -3.01 4.94 -21.13
CA LEU A 158 -2.58 5.30 -22.47
C LEU A 158 -3.03 4.23 -23.49
N ALA A 159 -3.47 4.67 -24.67
CA ALA A 159 -3.77 3.79 -25.80
C ALA A 159 -2.53 3.53 -26.67
N LYS A 160 -1.53 4.40 -26.59
CA LYS A 160 -0.22 4.30 -27.24
C LYS A 160 0.83 5.00 -26.39
N THR A 161 2.10 4.64 -26.58
CA THR A 161 3.23 5.31 -25.93
C THR A 161 3.18 6.82 -26.18
N ALA A 162 3.30 7.59 -25.11
CA ALA A 162 3.42 9.04 -25.16
C ALA A 162 4.91 9.39 -25.01
N GLU A 163 5.53 9.87 -26.09
CA GLU A 163 6.96 10.18 -26.10
C GLU A 163 7.27 11.45 -25.31
N ALA A 164 8.49 11.56 -24.77
CA ALA A 164 9.00 12.81 -24.23
C ALA A 164 8.91 13.91 -25.29
N GLY A 165 8.49 15.11 -24.89
CA GLY A 165 8.22 16.23 -25.79
C GLY A 165 6.82 16.23 -26.42
N ALA A 166 6.03 15.16 -26.29
CA ALA A 166 4.68 15.11 -26.86
C ALA A 166 3.75 16.15 -26.21
N THR A 167 2.99 16.87 -27.02
CA THR A 167 1.94 17.81 -26.59
C THR A 167 0.54 17.23 -26.73
N THR A 168 0.43 15.99 -27.19
CA THR A 168 -0.82 15.25 -27.30
C THR A 168 -0.63 13.82 -26.81
N ILE A 169 -1.64 13.27 -26.17
CA ILE A 169 -1.68 11.86 -25.75
C ILE A 169 -2.97 11.22 -26.22
N GLU A 170 -2.96 9.91 -26.36
CA GLU A 170 -4.15 9.11 -26.68
C GLU A 170 -4.39 8.14 -25.53
N VAL A 171 -5.61 8.14 -25.02
CA VAL A 171 -6.02 7.29 -23.89
C VAL A 171 -7.08 6.29 -24.31
N LEU A 172 -7.34 5.26 -23.50
CA LEU A 172 -8.40 4.30 -23.81
C LEU A 172 -9.79 4.91 -23.69
N ASN A 173 -9.97 5.85 -22.76
CA ASN A 173 -11.24 6.52 -22.52
C ASN A 173 -11.05 7.89 -21.86
N ALA A 174 -11.47 8.95 -22.53
CA ALA A 174 -11.48 10.33 -22.00
C ALA A 174 -12.89 10.82 -21.61
N TYR A 175 -13.88 9.93 -21.52
CA TYR A 175 -15.28 10.28 -21.28
C TYR A 175 -15.46 11.13 -20.01
N GLY A 176 -16.19 12.24 -20.16
CA GLY A 176 -16.52 13.13 -19.05
C GLY A 176 -15.39 14.07 -18.62
N TRP A 177 -14.18 13.97 -19.19
CA TRP A 177 -13.10 14.92 -18.96
C TRP A 177 -13.31 16.19 -19.81
N ARG A 178 -12.75 17.32 -19.39
CA ARG A 178 -13.01 18.63 -19.98
C ARG A 178 -11.71 19.44 -20.15
N PRO A 179 -11.65 20.35 -21.13
CA PRO A 179 -10.62 21.39 -21.15
C PRO A 179 -10.57 22.16 -19.83
N GLY A 180 -9.37 22.40 -19.32
CA GLY A 180 -9.11 22.99 -18.01
C GLY A 180 -8.97 22.00 -16.87
N ASP A 181 -9.37 20.73 -17.05
CA ASP A 181 -9.11 19.70 -16.04
C ASP A 181 -7.60 19.40 -15.96
N GLU A 182 -7.08 19.22 -14.75
CA GLU A 182 -5.72 18.75 -14.47
C GLU A 182 -5.70 17.22 -14.43
N ILE A 183 -4.70 16.63 -15.09
CA ILE A 183 -4.41 15.20 -15.11
C ILE A 183 -2.98 14.94 -14.63
N VAL A 184 -2.73 13.72 -14.19
CA VAL A 184 -1.38 13.19 -13.91
C VAL A 184 -1.14 11.95 -14.75
N LEU A 185 0.04 11.86 -15.36
CA LEU A 185 0.53 10.64 -15.98
C LEU A 185 1.44 9.92 -14.98
N ALA A 186 1.17 8.65 -14.71
CA ALA A 186 2.01 7.82 -13.85
C ALA A 186 3.38 7.56 -14.50
N SER A 187 4.42 7.36 -13.67
CA SER A 187 5.71 6.87 -14.17
C SER A 187 5.54 5.50 -14.81
N THR A 188 6.23 5.24 -15.92
CA THR A 188 6.35 3.90 -16.51
C THR A 188 7.79 3.37 -16.43
N ASP A 189 8.59 3.96 -15.54
CA ASP A 189 9.99 3.62 -15.29
C ASP A 189 10.26 3.39 -13.79
N TYR A 190 11.49 3.03 -13.40
CA TYR A 190 11.84 2.74 -12.01
C TYR A 190 11.83 3.93 -11.04
N ASP A 191 11.82 5.16 -11.57
CA ASP A 191 11.76 6.36 -10.73
C ASP A 191 10.30 6.84 -10.62
N PRO A 192 9.66 6.75 -9.44
CA PRO A 192 8.28 7.21 -9.26
C PRO A 192 8.16 8.73 -9.46
N ARG A 193 9.26 9.49 -9.41
CA ARG A 193 9.28 10.94 -9.62
C ARG A 193 9.23 11.37 -11.09
N GLN A 194 9.10 10.43 -12.01
CA GLN A 194 8.80 10.70 -13.42
C GLN A 194 7.29 10.84 -13.69
N ALA A 195 6.44 10.70 -12.66
CA ALA A 195 5.04 11.08 -12.77
C ALA A 195 4.91 12.59 -12.96
N GLU A 196 4.01 13.04 -13.84
CA GLU A 196 3.89 14.47 -14.14
C GLU A 196 2.49 14.97 -14.45
N ARG A 197 2.22 16.23 -14.07
CA ARG A 197 0.92 16.90 -14.23
C ARG A 197 0.80 17.67 -15.53
N ARG A 198 -0.38 17.64 -16.13
CA ARG A 198 -0.72 18.45 -17.30
C ARG A 198 -2.14 18.97 -17.19
N THR A 199 -2.39 20.14 -17.77
CA THR A 199 -3.74 20.67 -17.95
C THR A 199 -4.23 20.31 -19.34
N ILE A 200 -5.47 19.84 -19.44
CA ILE A 200 -6.10 19.54 -20.72
C ILE A 200 -6.44 20.86 -21.44
N ARG A 201 -5.84 21.11 -22.61
CA ARG A 201 -6.23 22.25 -23.48
C ARG A 201 -7.43 21.94 -24.37
N ALA A 202 -7.48 20.73 -24.91
CA ALA A 202 -8.55 20.30 -25.81
C ALA A 202 -8.70 18.77 -25.78
N ILE A 203 -9.90 18.29 -26.09
CA ILE A 203 -10.20 16.87 -26.24
C ILE A 203 -10.90 16.66 -27.58
N SER A 204 -10.44 15.68 -28.35
CA SER A 204 -11.08 15.21 -29.58
C SER A 204 -11.17 13.68 -29.53
N GLY A 205 -12.35 13.15 -29.24
CA GLY A 205 -12.52 11.72 -28.94
C GLY A 205 -11.71 11.33 -27.71
N ASN A 206 -10.79 10.37 -27.87
CA ASN A 206 -9.87 9.93 -26.82
C ASN A 206 -8.46 10.55 -26.95
N THR A 207 -8.28 11.55 -27.81
CA THR A 207 -7.04 12.31 -27.92
C THR A 207 -7.13 13.57 -27.07
N ILE A 208 -6.15 13.76 -26.20
CA ILE A 208 -6.04 14.89 -25.28
C ILE A 208 -4.86 15.76 -25.74
N THR A 209 -5.10 17.05 -25.93
CA THR A 209 -4.06 18.07 -26.14
C THR A 209 -3.65 18.66 -24.80
N LEU A 210 -2.36 18.64 -24.51
CA LEU A 210 -1.76 19.08 -23.25
C LEU A 210 -1.38 20.56 -23.30
N ASP A 211 -1.23 21.15 -22.12
CA ASP A 211 -0.86 22.56 -22.01
C ASP A 211 0.62 22.86 -22.25
N LYS A 212 1.47 21.88 -21.98
CA LYS A 212 2.92 21.88 -22.16
C LYS A 212 3.40 20.47 -22.56
N PRO A 213 4.53 20.36 -23.28
CA PRO A 213 5.07 19.06 -23.69
C PRO A 213 5.41 18.18 -22.49
N LEU A 214 5.32 16.85 -22.62
CA LEU A 214 5.78 15.88 -21.62
C LEU A 214 7.30 15.95 -21.42
N GLU A 215 7.77 15.74 -20.19
CA GLU A 215 9.21 15.68 -19.88
C GLU A 215 9.73 14.25 -20.06
N TYR A 216 8.90 13.25 -19.79
CA TYR A 216 9.26 11.84 -19.83
C TYR A 216 8.46 11.09 -20.89
N MET A 217 9.02 9.98 -21.38
CA MET A 217 8.26 8.97 -22.11
C MET A 217 7.41 8.20 -21.11
N HIS A 218 6.13 8.03 -21.45
CA HIS A 218 5.19 7.16 -20.74
C HIS A 218 4.77 6.01 -21.67
N PHE A 219 5.15 4.80 -21.29
CA PHE A 219 4.94 3.61 -22.10
C PHE A 219 3.45 3.29 -22.22
N GLY A 220 3.00 2.92 -23.41
CA GLY A 220 1.58 2.81 -23.71
C GLY A 220 1.25 1.58 -24.54
N LYS A 221 1.90 0.44 -24.26
CA LYS A 221 1.60 -0.85 -24.93
C LYS A 221 1.43 -1.98 -23.93
N ILE A 222 0.68 -3.00 -24.36
CA ILE A 222 0.78 -4.35 -23.79
C ILE A 222 1.94 -5.03 -24.51
N THR A 223 2.94 -5.50 -23.76
CA THR A 223 4.18 -6.08 -24.30
C THR A 223 4.39 -7.46 -23.69
N PHE A 224 4.64 -8.48 -24.52
CA PHE A 224 4.73 -9.88 -24.06
C PHE A 224 3.54 -10.29 -23.18
N GLU A 225 2.32 -9.83 -23.47
CA GLU A 225 1.11 -10.02 -22.64
C GLU A 225 1.11 -9.29 -21.28
N VAL A 226 2.16 -8.56 -20.90
CA VAL A 226 2.15 -7.70 -19.72
C VAL A 226 1.57 -6.33 -20.10
N ASP A 227 0.51 -5.91 -19.41
CA ASP A 227 -0.08 -4.57 -19.63
C ASP A 227 0.72 -3.51 -18.88
N GLU A 228 1.65 -2.86 -19.59
CA GLU A 228 2.50 -1.78 -19.06
C GLU A 228 2.04 -0.39 -19.51
N ARG A 229 0.78 -0.26 -19.96
CA ARG A 229 0.24 1.02 -20.40
C ARG A 229 0.10 1.96 -19.20
N GLY A 230 0.85 3.06 -19.21
CA GLY A 230 0.85 4.05 -18.15
C GLY A 230 -0.54 4.61 -17.86
N GLU A 231 -0.86 4.68 -16.59
CA GLU A 231 -2.10 5.25 -16.09
C GLU A 231 -2.11 6.79 -16.23
N VAL A 232 -3.30 7.31 -16.55
CA VAL A 232 -3.58 8.74 -16.58
C VAL A 232 -4.75 9.00 -15.62
N GLY A 233 -4.49 9.72 -14.54
CA GLY A 233 -5.46 10.06 -13.50
C GLY A 233 -5.99 11.49 -13.63
N LEU A 234 -7.30 11.67 -13.51
CA LEU A 234 -7.97 12.98 -13.44
C LEU A 234 -7.87 13.51 -12.01
N LEU A 235 -7.24 14.67 -11.83
CA LEU A 235 -7.09 15.32 -10.52
C LEU A 235 -8.27 16.27 -10.21
N THR A 236 -8.74 17.03 -11.20
CA THR A 236 -9.78 18.05 -10.96
C THR A 236 -11.15 17.46 -10.61
N ARG A 237 -11.80 17.98 -9.57
CA ARG A 237 -13.23 17.78 -9.27
C ARG A 237 -13.94 19.12 -9.04
N ASN A 238 -15.26 19.12 -9.14
CA ASN A 238 -16.05 20.34 -8.92
C ASN A 238 -16.30 20.64 -7.43
N ILE A 239 -16.21 19.64 -6.56
CA ILE A 239 -16.19 19.83 -5.10
C ILE A 239 -14.74 19.74 -4.64
N LEU A 240 -14.21 20.83 -4.09
CA LEU A 240 -12.83 20.93 -3.60
C LEU A 240 -12.83 21.21 -2.09
N ILE A 241 -12.14 20.37 -1.32
CA ILE A 241 -11.85 20.62 0.08
C ILE A 241 -10.33 20.71 0.23
N GLN A 242 -9.86 21.81 0.79
CA GLN A 242 -8.42 22.08 0.87
C GLN A 242 -8.04 22.90 2.09
N ALA A 243 -6.77 22.85 2.47
CA ALA A 243 -6.18 23.91 3.27
C ALA A 243 -5.79 25.13 2.40
N SER A 244 -5.70 26.30 3.03
CA SER A 244 -5.08 27.48 2.42
C SER A 244 -3.60 27.26 2.05
N GLU A 245 -3.07 28.11 1.19
CA GLU A 245 -1.76 27.94 0.52
C GLU A 245 -0.56 27.88 1.48
N ASP A 246 -0.67 28.46 2.68
CA ASP A 246 0.38 28.40 3.71
C ASP A 246 0.75 26.95 4.09
N ALA A 247 -0.18 26.00 3.91
CA ALA A 247 0.05 24.59 4.19
C ALA A 247 1.15 23.97 3.32
N GLU A 248 1.46 24.53 2.14
CA GLU A 248 2.57 24.07 1.29
C GLU A 248 3.95 24.29 1.94
N GLN A 249 4.05 25.27 2.84
CA GLN A 249 5.28 25.58 3.57
C GLN A 249 5.29 24.94 4.96
N SER A 250 4.15 24.96 5.66
CA SER A 250 4.04 24.44 7.03
C SER A 250 3.84 22.93 7.09
N TYR A 251 3.37 22.31 6.01
CA TYR A 251 2.87 20.93 5.97
C TYR A 251 1.74 20.62 6.96
N PHE A 252 1.07 21.66 7.43
CA PHE A 252 -0.09 21.60 8.32
C PHE A 252 -1.36 21.70 7.49
N GLY A 253 -1.74 20.61 6.81
CA GLY A 253 -2.90 20.59 5.92
C GLY A 253 -4.25 20.46 6.64
N GLY A 254 -5.32 20.41 5.84
CA GLY A 254 -6.66 20.19 6.36
C GLY A 254 -6.92 18.72 6.69
N HIS A 255 -7.91 18.39 7.54
CA HIS A 255 -8.26 16.99 7.79
C HIS A 255 -9.77 16.74 7.88
N ILE A 256 -10.18 15.47 7.70
CA ILE A 256 -11.57 15.03 7.91
C ILE A 256 -11.54 13.81 8.82
N MET A 257 -12.28 13.87 9.93
CA MET A 257 -12.33 12.79 10.93
C MET A 257 -13.78 12.44 11.28
N ALA A 258 -14.17 11.18 11.04
CA ALA A 258 -15.41 10.61 11.52
C ALA A 258 -15.19 9.85 12.82
N MET A 259 -15.76 10.36 13.92
CA MET A 259 -15.83 9.69 15.21
C MET A 259 -16.91 8.61 15.21
N PRO A 260 -16.98 7.74 16.24
CA PRO A 260 -18.04 6.74 16.37
C PRO A 260 -19.43 7.30 16.10
N THR A 261 -20.31 6.50 15.49
CA THR A 261 -21.69 6.85 15.05
C THR A 261 -21.81 7.84 13.88
N SER A 262 -20.70 8.43 13.40
CA SER A 262 -20.69 9.33 12.25
C SER A 262 -20.82 8.58 10.92
N ARG A 263 -21.28 9.28 9.88
CA ARG A 263 -21.45 8.72 8.53
C ARG A 263 -20.79 9.58 7.47
N ILE A 264 -20.09 8.95 6.53
CA ILE A 264 -19.46 9.61 5.39
C ILE A 264 -19.92 8.95 4.09
N TYR A 265 -20.40 9.78 3.15
CA TYR A 265 -20.77 9.38 1.80
C TYR A 265 -20.16 10.36 0.80
N VAL A 266 -19.01 10.01 0.23
CA VAL A 266 -18.21 10.90 -0.61
C VAL A 266 -18.05 10.31 -2.02
N SER A 267 -18.43 11.08 -3.04
CA SER A 267 -18.23 10.71 -4.44
C SER A 267 -17.79 11.92 -5.27
N GLY A 268 -16.69 11.80 -6.02
CA GLY A 268 -16.30 12.85 -6.99
C GLY A 268 -15.83 14.15 -6.33
N VAL A 269 -15.07 14.04 -5.22
CA VAL A 269 -14.51 15.17 -4.45
C VAL A 269 -13.00 15.22 -4.61
N GLU A 270 -12.44 16.42 -4.68
CA GLU A 270 -11.01 16.70 -4.66
C GLU A 270 -10.59 17.12 -3.25
N LEU A 271 -9.56 16.44 -2.71
CA LEU A 271 -8.93 16.72 -1.42
C LEU A 271 -7.48 17.14 -1.69
N ARG A 272 -7.14 18.41 -1.45
CA ARG A 272 -5.83 18.99 -1.78
C ARG A 272 -5.20 19.71 -0.59
N ARG A 273 -3.87 19.58 -0.38
CA ARG A 273 -3.18 20.13 0.81
C ARG A 273 -3.81 19.65 2.12
N MET A 274 -4.04 18.34 2.17
CA MET A 274 -4.70 17.69 3.29
C MET A 274 -3.73 16.77 4.06
N GLY A 275 -4.09 16.41 5.28
CA GLY A 275 -3.23 15.74 6.25
C GLY A 275 -2.26 16.70 6.92
N GLN A 276 -1.95 16.47 8.19
CA GLN A 276 -0.99 17.27 8.95
C GLN A 276 0.26 16.44 9.22
N HIS A 277 1.40 16.90 8.71
CA HIS A 277 2.67 16.19 8.82
C HIS A 277 3.06 16.00 10.29
N LEU A 278 3.42 14.77 10.66
CA LEU A 278 3.80 14.39 12.03
C LEU A 278 2.74 14.65 13.12
N THR A 279 1.46 14.79 12.73
CA THR A 279 0.34 14.81 13.66
C THR A 279 -0.53 13.58 13.50
N LEU A 280 -0.60 12.75 14.55
CA LEU A 280 -1.38 11.52 14.55
C LEU A 280 -2.87 11.80 14.30
N ALA A 281 -3.53 10.90 13.57
CA ALA A 281 -4.97 10.94 13.27
C ALA A 281 -5.45 12.11 12.37
N ARG A 282 -4.56 13.00 11.91
CA ARG A 282 -4.88 14.16 11.06
C ARG A 282 -4.61 13.84 9.59
N TYR A 283 -5.59 13.22 8.95
CA TYR A 283 -5.50 12.70 7.59
C TYR A 283 -6.54 13.32 6.65
N PRO A 284 -6.35 13.28 5.32
CA PRO A 284 -7.33 13.80 4.37
C PRO A 284 -8.74 13.28 4.58
N VAL A 285 -8.88 11.99 4.90
CA VAL A 285 -10.11 11.39 5.39
C VAL A 285 -9.82 10.20 6.31
N HIS A 286 -10.50 10.15 7.45
CA HIS A 286 -10.27 9.18 8.50
C HIS A 286 -11.59 8.68 9.11
N TRP A 287 -11.88 7.39 8.92
CA TRP A 287 -12.90 6.68 9.71
C TRP A 287 -12.25 6.20 11.01
N HIS A 288 -12.53 6.91 12.10
CA HIS A 288 -11.92 6.66 13.40
C HIS A 288 -12.92 5.95 14.31
N LEU A 289 -12.74 4.62 14.44
CA LEU A 289 -13.52 3.75 15.32
C LEU A 289 -15.03 3.76 15.04
N VAL A 290 -15.42 3.84 13.76
CA VAL A 290 -16.84 3.85 13.36
C VAL A 290 -17.49 2.48 13.58
N GLY A 291 -16.71 1.40 13.68
CA GLY A 291 -17.20 0.05 13.89
C GLY A 291 -17.65 -0.57 12.57
N ASP A 292 -18.94 -0.65 12.33
CA ASP A 292 -19.50 -1.12 11.06
C ASP A 292 -19.83 0.06 10.15
N ALA A 293 -19.13 0.16 9.02
CA ALA A 293 -19.31 1.20 8.02
C ALA A 293 -20.04 0.69 6.77
N ASP A 294 -20.82 -0.38 6.88
CA ASP A 294 -21.62 -0.90 5.77
C ASP A 294 -22.45 0.21 5.09
N GLY A 295 -22.40 0.22 3.76
CA GLY A 295 -22.99 1.25 2.90
C GLY A 295 -22.28 2.62 2.86
N GLN A 296 -21.30 2.90 3.73
CA GLN A 296 -20.47 4.10 3.65
C GLN A 296 -19.39 3.97 2.58
N TYR A 297 -18.95 5.10 2.01
CA TYR A 297 -17.96 5.07 0.94
C TYR A 297 -17.20 6.38 0.75
N ILE A 298 -15.99 6.24 0.22
CA ILE A 298 -15.33 7.25 -0.60
C ILE A 298 -15.06 6.66 -1.98
N ARG A 299 -15.60 7.30 -3.00
CA ARG A 299 -15.40 6.87 -4.39
C ARG A 299 -15.17 8.00 -5.36
N ASN A 300 -14.54 7.70 -6.49
CA ASN A 300 -14.30 8.66 -7.56
C ASN A 300 -13.54 9.93 -7.10
N ALA A 301 -12.90 9.90 -5.93
CA ALA A 301 -12.23 11.07 -5.37
C ALA A 301 -10.87 11.29 -6.02
N SER A 302 -10.37 12.50 -5.87
CA SER A 302 -8.98 12.87 -6.14
C SER A 302 -8.35 13.32 -4.83
N ILE A 303 -7.23 12.72 -4.42
CA ILE A 303 -6.58 13.01 -3.14
C ILE A 303 -5.09 13.25 -3.40
N HIS A 304 -4.65 14.51 -3.38
CA HIS A 304 -3.28 14.82 -3.80
C HIS A 304 -2.65 15.97 -3.05
N ASP A 305 -1.32 16.04 -3.13
CA ASP A 305 -0.50 16.98 -2.37
C ASP A 305 -0.82 16.86 -0.88
N THR A 306 -0.79 15.63 -0.36
CA THR A 306 -1.08 15.36 1.04
C THR A 306 0.20 15.30 1.85
N TYR A 307 0.11 15.74 3.11
CA TYR A 307 1.25 15.77 4.02
C TYR A 307 1.25 14.63 5.03
N ASN A 308 0.17 13.85 5.09
CA ASN A 308 0.04 12.68 5.94
C ASN A 308 -1.11 11.76 5.48
N ARG A 309 -0.77 10.62 4.87
CA ARG A 309 -1.65 9.56 4.36
C ARG A 309 -2.63 10.03 3.26
N CYS A 310 -3.56 9.14 2.91
CA CYS A 310 -4.70 9.42 2.02
C CYS A 310 -6.01 9.06 2.72
N VAL A 311 -6.41 7.79 2.64
CA VAL A 311 -7.64 7.26 3.24
C VAL A 311 -7.24 6.35 4.39
N THR A 312 -7.63 6.74 5.61
CA THR A 312 -7.33 5.98 6.83
C THR A 312 -8.58 5.30 7.37
N VAL A 313 -8.45 4.01 7.65
CA VAL A 313 -9.47 3.17 8.26
C VAL A 313 -8.91 2.62 9.56
N HIS A 314 -9.51 3.01 10.68
CA HIS A 314 -9.09 2.62 12.02
C HIS A 314 -10.30 2.08 12.78
N GLY A 315 -10.22 0.84 13.25
CA GLY A 315 -11.31 0.21 14.01
C GLY A 315 -12.64 0.18 13.27
N THR A 316 -12.59 0.10 11.94
CA THR A 316 -13.74 0.24 11.05
C THR A 316 -13.75 -0.90 10.02
N ASN A 317 -14.94 -1.45 9.76
CA ASN A 317 -15.18 -2.63 8.95
C ASN A 317 -16.18 -2.35 7.84
N ASN A 318 -16.17 -3.18 6.80
CA ASN A 318 -17.15 -3.17 5.69
C ASN A 318 -17.22 -1.84 4.89
N LEU A 319 -16.18 -1.02 4.92
CA LEU A 319 -16.10 0.24 4.17
C LEU A 319 -15.81 0.00 2.68
N ARG A 320 -16.41 0.80 1.79
CA ARG A 320 -16.10 0.81 0.35
C ARG A 320 -15.19 1.99 -0.04
N ILE A 321 -14.01 1.68 -0.57
CA ILE A 321 -13.01 2.64 -1.06
C ILE A 321 -12.75 2.34 -2.53
N GLU A 322 -13.30 3.16 -3.43
CA GLU A 322 -13.41 2.78 -4.84
C GLU A 322 -13.04 3.87 -5.85
N ASN A 323 -12.27 3.50 -6.88
CA ASN A 323 -12.05 4.34 -8.07
C ASN A 323 -11.46 5.72 -7.74
N ASN A 324 -10.68 5.81 -6.67
CA ASN A 324 -10.02 7.04 -6.25
C ASN A 324 -8.66 7.18 -6.94
N VAL A 325 -8.26 8.41 -7.24
CA VAL A 325 -6.92 8.75 -7.73
C VAL A 325 -6.18 9.47 -6.62
N THR A 326 -4.98 9.00 -6.28
CA THR A 326 -4.09 9.70 -5.35
C THR A 326 -2.79 10.07 -6.03
N TYR A 327 -2.25 11.24 -5.69
CA TYR A 327 -1.00 11.71 -6.28
C TYR A 327 -0.16 12.55 -5.31
N ASN A 328 1.14 12.33 -5.28
CA ASN A 328 2.08 13.12 -4.48
C ASN A 328 1.69 13.14 -2.99
N THR A 329 1.68 11.95 -2.38
CA THR A 329 1.16 11.72 -1.03
C THR A 329 2.29 11.38 -0.08
N VAL A 330 2.26 11.88 1.16
CA VAL A 330 3.29 11.59 2.18
C VAL A 330 2.75 10.58 3.19
N GLY A 331 3.55 9.59 3.58
CA GLY A 331 3.15 8.50 4.48
C GLY A 331 2.30 7.43 3.77
N HIS A 332 1.95 6.35 4.49
CA HIS A 332 1.17 5.25 3.91
C HIS A 332 -0.18 5.77 3.38
N CYS A 333 -0.48 5.56 2.10
CA CYS A 333 -1.59 6.25 1.45
C CYS A 333 -2.96 5.64 1.83
N PHE A 334 -3.26 4.43 1.38
CA PHE A 334 -4.41 3.66 1.85
C PHE A 334 -3.99 2.87 3.09
N PHE A 335 -4.46 3.27 4.27
CA PHE A 335 -3.89 2.87 5.55
C PHE A 335 -4.91 2.19 6.48
N LEU A 336 -4.64 0.94 6.85
CA LEU A 336 -5.27 0.24 7.99
C LEU A 336 -4.42 0.41 9.24
N GLU A 337 -5.01 0.86 10.36
CA GLU A 337 -4.22 1.27 11.53
C GLU A 337 -3.82 0.08 12.42
N ASP A 338 -4.78 -0.69 12.94
CA ASP A 338 -4.52 -1.56 14.10
C ASP A 338 -4.63 -3.06 13.83
N GLY A 339 -5.02 -3.48 12.62
CA GLY A 339 -5.13 -4.90 12.28
C GLY A 339 -6.42 -5.55 12.79
N ILE A 340 -7.35 -4.76 13.32
CA ILE A 340 -8.72 -5.18 13.70
C ILE A 340 -9.69 -5.08 12.51
N GLU A 341 -9.35 -4.29 11.50
CA GLU A 341 -10.22 -3.88 10.40
C GLU A 341 -10.45 -5.01 9.39
N THR A 342 -11.70 -5.35 9.12
CA THR A 342 -12.09 -6.47 8.25
C THR A 342 -13.23 -6.12 7.29
N GLY A 343 -13.37 -6.89 6.22
CA GLY A 343 -14.46 -6.76 5.25
C GLY A 343 -14.41 -5.49 4.39
N ASN A 344 -13.40 -4.63 4.57
CA ASN A 344 -13.25 -3.42 3.77
C ASN A 344 -12.88 -3.78 2.32
N GLN A 345 -13.34 -2.96 1.38
CA GLN A 345 -13.18 -3.20 -0.06
C GLN A 345 -12.45 -2.03 -0.72
N TYR A 346 -11.25 -2.31 -1.21
CA TYR A 346 -10.42 -1.41 -2.00
C TYR A 346 -10.52 -1.84 -3.46
N VAL A 347 -11.23 -1.07 -4.28
CA VAL A 347 -11.53 -1.45 -5.66
C VAL A 347 -11.13 -0.36 -6.65
N ARG A 348 -10.31 -0.70 -7.64
CA ARG A 348 -9.92 0.20 -8.73
C ARG A 348 -9.30 1.52 -8.29
N ASN A 349 -8.62 1.56 -7.15
CA ASN A 349 -7.91 2.76 -6.72
C ASN A 349 -6.57 2.87 -7.44
N LEU A 350 -6.18 4.08 -7.82
CA LEU A 350 -4.90 4.41 -8.45
C LEU A 350 -4.09 5.27 -7.48
N ALA A 351 -2.95 4.77 -7.02
CA ALA A 351 -2.01 5.51 -6.20
C ALA A 351 -0.74 5.83 -6.99
N ILE A 352 -0.42 7.12 -7.11
CA ILE A 352 0.75 7.60 -7.86
C ILE A 352 1.67 8.39 -6.93
N GLN A 353 2.95 8.02 -6.89
CA GLN A 353 4.00 8.73 -6.15
C GLN A 353 3.69 8.88 -4.65
N THR A 354 3.75 7.77 -3.92
CA THR A 354 3.74 7.76 -2.44
C THR A 354 5.16 7.99 -1.89
N LYS A 355 5.31 8.91 -0.93
CA LYS A 355 6.61 9.36 -0.39
C LYS A 355 6.71 9.14 1.11
N CYS A 356 7.91 8.87 1.64
CA CYS A 356 8.08 8.81 3.10
C CYS A 356 7.95 10.20 3.74
N HIS A 357 8.53 11.21 3.10
CA HIS A 357 8.62 12.58 3.62
C HIS A 357 8.22 13.61 2.56
N PRO A 358 7.85 14.85 2.96
CA PRO A 358 7.60 15.92 2.00
C PRO A 358 8.82 16.22 1.12
N THR A 359 10.02 16.29 1.74
CA THR A 359 11.26 16.77 1.09
C THR A 359 12.50 15.92 1.35
N LYS A 360 12.45 14.97 2.28
CA LYS A 360 13.62 14.16 2.69
C LYS A 360 13.62 12.77 2.02
N PRO A 361 14.80 12.16 1.84
CA PRO A 361 14.88 10.76 1.41
C PRO A 361 14.35 9.82 2.51
N CYS A 362 13.82 8.68 2.10
CA CYS A 362 13.45 7.60 3.02
C CYS A 362 14.68 6.99 3.70
N GLN A 363 14.48 6.44 4.90
CA GLN A 363 15.44 5.52 5.55
C GLN A 363 14.80 4.14 5.80
N PRO A 364 14.58 3.35 4.72
CA PRO A 364 13.71 2.19 4.80
C PRO A 364 14.35 0.99 5.51
N THR A 365 13.50 0.16 6.12
CA THR A 365 13.87 -1.19 6.55
C THR A 365 13.56 -2.19 5.45
N ILE A 366 14.56 -2.41 4.59
CA ILE A 366 14.47 -3.24 3.38
C ILE A 366 15.62 -4.27 3.32
N LEU A 367 15.44 -5.30 2.50
CA LEU A 367 16.50 -6.24 2.13
C LEU A 367 17.10 -5.89 0.75
N ALA A 368 17.97 -4.88 0.71
CA ALA A 368 18.71 -4.47 -0.49
C ALA A 368 19.96 -5.33 -0.73
N ALA A 369 20.45 -5.34 -1.98
CA ALA A 369 21.74 -5.94 -2.28
C ALA A 369 22.87 -5.11 -1.65
N ALA A 370 23.97 -5.77 -1.28
CA ALA A 370 25.03 -5.11 -0.53
C ALA A 370 25.67 -3.91 -1.26
N GLY A 371 25.80 -3.98 -2.59
CA GLY A 371 26.36 -2.89 -3.39
C GLY A 371 25.44 -1.67 -3.54
N GLU A 372 24.17 -1.75 -3.15
CA GLU A 372 23.28 -0.59 -3.11
C GLU A 372 23.50 0.28 -1.87
N MET A 373 24.21 -0.24 -0.87
CA MET A 373 24.48 0.44 0.40
C MET A 373 25.98 0.68 0.59
N PRO A 374 26.44 1.94 0.72
CA PRO A 374 27.85 2.23 0.96
C PRO A 374 28.44 1.51 2.19
N ASP A 375 27.65 1.37 3.26
CA ASP A 375 28.05 0.75 4.52
C ASP A 375 27.13 -0.45 4.87
N PHE A 376 27.05 -1.45 3.98
CA PHE A 376 26.17 -2.61 4.17
C PHE A 376 26.35 -3.35 5.52
N ASP A 377 27.56 -3.38 6.07
CA ASP A 377 27.81 -4.02 7.37
C ASP A 377 27.12 -3.28 8.52
N GLN A 378 26.84 -1.98 8.35
CA GLN A 378 26.08 -1.13 9.29
C GLN A 378 24.58 -1.06 8.97
N ARG A 379 24.05 -1.88 8.05
CA ARG A 379 22.64 -1.85 7.63
C ARG A 379 21.65 -1.90 8.78
N ASN A 380 21.93 -2.64 9.85
CA ASN A 380 21.03 -2.72 11.00
C ASN A 380 20.95 -1.41 11.79
N VAL A 381 22.03 -0.63 11.84
CA VAL A 381 22.04 0.72 12.44
C VAL A 381 21.15 1.64 11.63
N PHE A 382 21.29 1.62 10.30
CA PHE A 382 20.45 2.42 9.38
C PHE A 382 18.96 2.07 9.47
N ARG A 383 18.64 0.78 9.47
CA ARG A 383 17.26 0.29 9.63
C ARG A 383 16.65 0.74 10.95
N ASN A 384 17.40 0.59 12.05
CA ASN A 384 16.96 1.02 13.36
C ASN A 384 16.80 2.54 13.46
N SER A 385 17.72 3.33 12.89
CA SER A 385 17.61 4.80 12.91
C SER A 385 16.37 5.29 12.16
N GLY A 386 16.02 4.65 11.04
CA GLY A 386 14.81 4.95 10.29
C GLY A 386 13.54 4.71 11.11
N GLN A 387 13.45 3.58 11.81
CA GLN A 387 12.30 3.22 12.64
C GLN A 387 12.19 4.04 13.95
N THR A 388 13.31 4.58 14.45
CA THR A 388 13.33 5.42 15.67
C THR A 388 13.45 6.91 15.40
N SER A 389 13.29 7.33 14.14
CA SER A 389 13.41 8.74 13.77
C SER A 389 12.35 9.58 14.48
N LYS A 390 12.66 10.84 14.77
CA LYS A 390 11.66 11.83 15.22
C LYS A 390 10.80 12.39 14.10
N GLU A 391 11.10 11.97 12.86
CA GLU A 391 10.46 12.43 11.63
C GLU A 391 9.48 11.39 11.08
N VAL A 392 9.00 10.47 11.94
CA VAL A 392 7.97 9.49 11.62
C VAL A 392 6.91 9.48 12.71
N LEU A 393 5.67 9.13 12.35
CA LEU A 393 4.59 8.91 13.33
C LEU A 393 4.60 7.49 13.86
N ILE A 394 4.86 6.53 12.97
CA ILE A 394 4.99 5.12 13.30
C ILE A 394 6.28 4.57 12.68
N PRO A 395 6.88 3.51 13.26
CA PRO A 395 8.15 2.97 12.78
C PRO A 395 8.20 2.64 11.27
N SER A 396 7.05 2.34 10.66
CA SER A 396 6.94 1.96 9.24
C SER A 396 6.95 3.12 8.25
N ASP A 397 6.76 4.38 8.67
CA ASP A 397 6.61 5.51 7.73
C ASP A 397 7.85 5.76 6.86
N ASN A 398 9.03 5.34 7.33
CA ASN A 398 10.27 5.37 6.54
C ASN A 398 10.38 4.23 5.51
N THR A 399 9.44 3.28 5.52
CA THR A 399 9.29 2.16 4.60
C THR A 399 7.90 2.23 3.94
N VAL A 400 7.56 3.42 3.44
CA VAL A 400 6.18 3.77 3.05
C VAL A 400 5.56 2.81 2.02
N SER A 401 4.23 2.70 2.04
CA SER A 401 3.49 1.96 1.02
C SER A 401 2.28 2.70 0.48
N SER A 402 1.94 2.45 -0.79
CA SER A 402 0.69 2.95 -1.36
C SER A 402 -0.52 2.27 -0.72
N PHE A 403 -0.43 0.95 -0.49
CA PHE A 403 -1.41 0.18 0.26
C PHE A 403 -0.74 -0.45 1.49
N TRP A 404 -1.13 -0.02 2.68
CA TRP A 404 -0.68 -0.56 3.96
C TRP A 404 -1.78 -1.41 4.59
N ILE A 405 -1.50 -2.70 4.72
CA ILE A 405 -2.50 -3.72 5.00
C ILE A 405 -2.09 -4.48 6.27
N THR A 406 -2.82 -4.27 7.36
CA THR A 406 -2.54 -4.89 8.66
C THR A 406 -3.47 -6.06 8.98
N ASN A 407 -4.50 -6.30 8.16
CA ASN A 407 -5.37 -7.47 8.30
C ASN A 407 -5.71 -8.05 6.93
N PRO A 408 -5.48 -9.36 6.71
CA PRO A 408 -5.64 -9.96 5.39
C PRO A 408 -7.13 -10.17 5.03
N ASN A 409 -8.05 -10.11 5.98
CA ASN A 409 -9.49 -10.25 5.74
C ASN A 409 -10.11 -8.93 5.22
N ASN A 410 -9.57 -8.42 4.13
CA ASN A 410 -10.06 -7.28 3.36
C ASN A 410 -9.90 -7.60 1.86
N HIS A 411 -10.61 -6.88 1.00
CA HIS A 411 -10.63 -7.14 -0.45
C HIS A 411 -9.87 -6.06 -1.22
N TYR A 412 -8.94 -6.46 -2.08
CA TYR A 412 -8.14 -5.61 -2.97
C TYR A 412 -8.32 -6.09 -4.40
N ILE A 413 -9.10 -5.34 -5.19
CA ILE A 413 -9.52 -5.72 -6.53
C ILE A 413 -9.17 -4.62 -7.53
N ASP A 414 -8.40 -4.95 -8.57
CA ASP A 414 -8.06 -4.07 -9.69
C ASP A 414 -7.40 -2.73 -9.29
N ASN A 415 -6.70 -2.68 -8.15
CA ASN A 415 -5.98 -1.48 -7.72
C ASN A 415 -4.62 -1.37 -8.41
N VAL A 416 -4.11 -0.14 -8.54
CA VAL A 416 -2.80 0.15 -9.12
C VAL A 416 -1.96 0.95 -8.13
N ALA A 417 -0.79 0.40 -7.77
CA ALA A 417 0.28 1.11 -7.07
C ALA A 417 1.35 1.53 -8.10
N ALA A 418 1.16 2.72 -8.68
CA ALA A 418 1.94 3.29 -9.77
C ALA A 418 2.99 4.29 -9.24
N GLY A 419 3.88 3.78 -8.40
CA GLY A 419 5.00 4.54 -7.86
C GLY A 419 4.91 4.81 -6.36
N SER A 420 5.88 4.29 -5.62
CA SER A 420 6.11 4.50 -4.21
C SER A 420 7.61 4.58 -3.99
N ASP A 421 8.06 5.45 -3.08
CA ASP A 421 9.48 5.52 -2.71
C ASP A 421 9.99 4.15 -2.21
N VAL A 422 9.11 3.32 -1.63
CA VAL A 422 9.47 1.98 -1.13
C VAL A 422 8.54 0.89 -1.64
N THR A 423 7.35 0.72 -1.07
CA THR A 423 6.52 -0.45 -1.36
C THR A 423 5.24 -0.09 -2.10
N GLY A 424 4.82 -0.88 -3.09
CA GLY A 424 3.50 -0.73 -3.70
C GLY A 424 2.39 -1.20 -2.74
N PHE A 425 2.28 -2.51 -2.58
CA PHE A 425 1.37 -3.16 -1.62
C PHE A 425 2.18 -3.81 -0.50
N TRP A 426 1.83 -3.52 0.76
CA TRP A 426 2.48 -4.12 1.90
C TRP A 426 1.47 -4.75 2.87
N LEU A 427 1.46 -6.08 2.94
CA LEU A 427 0.76 -6.85 3.95
C LEU A 427 1.70 -7.06 5.15
N SER A 428 1.60 -6.17 6.14
CA SER A 428 2.35 -6.25 7.40
C SER A 428 1.39 -6.62 8.53
N LEU A 429 1.26 -7.91 8.78
CA LEU A 429 0.25 -8.48 9.66
C LEU A 429 0.77 -8.61 11.10
N PRO A 430 0.22 -7.89 12.09
CA PRO A 430 0.55 -8.11 13.49
C PRO A 430 -0.04 -9.43 13.99
N GLU A 431 0.48 -9.95 15.11
CA GLU A 431 -0.02 -11.21 15.68
C GLU A 431 -1.44 -11.09 16.21
N HIS A 432 -1.67 -9.98 16.90
CA HIS A 432 -2.93 -9.50 17.43
C HIS A 432 -3.08 -8.03 17.04
N PRO A 433 -4.31 -7.50 17.01
CA PRO A 433 -4.50 -6.07 16.85
C PRO A 433 -3.66 -5.24 17.81
N THR A 434 -3.06 -4.18 17.29
CA THR A 434 -2.16 -3.27 18.01
C THR A 434 -2.87 -1.96 18.38
N GLY A 435 -2.10 -0.94 18.81
CA GLY A 435 -2.60 0.42 18.99
C GLY A 435 -3.75 0.51 19.99
N ALA A 436 -4.87 1.13 19.59
CA ALA A 436 -6.03 1.33 20.44
C ALA A 436 -6.73 0.02 20.85
N PHE A 437 -6.45 -1.07 20.14
CA PHE A 437 -7.02 -2.39 20.40
C PHE A 437 -6.08 -3.33 21.16
N ASP A 438 -4.83 -2.94 21.42
CA ASP A 438 -3.88 -3.78 22.15
C ASP A 438 -4.42 -4.16 23.55
N GLY A 439 -4.29 -5.43 23.92
CA GLY A 439 -4.74 -5.98 25.20
C GLY A 439 -6.27 -6.06 25.42
N THR A 440 -7.09 -5.54 24.50
CA THR A 440 -8.56 -5.60 24.61
C THR A 440 -9.10 -7.04 24.50
N GLU A 441 -10.27 -7.32 25.07
CA GLU A 441 -10.87 -8.66 24.96
C GLU A 441 -11.15 -9.08 23.51
N VAL A 442 -11.50 -8.12 22.63
CA VAL A 442 -11.72 -8.41 21.21
C VAL A 442 -10.41 -8.78 20.51
N SER A 443 -9.31 -8.08 20.81
CA SER A 443 -7.99 -8.34 20.22
C SER A 443 -7.46 -9.75 20.50
N LYS A 444 -7.74 -10.31 21.69
CA LYS A 444 -7.35 -11.68 22.07
C LYS A 444 -7.91 -12.77 21.15
N THR A 445 -9.01 -12.48 20.46
CA THR A 445 -9.69 -13.46 19.58
C THR A 445 -9.35 -13.28 18.10
N ILE A 446 -8.61 -12.22 17.75
CA ILE A 446 -8.30 -11.84 16.37
C ILE A 446 -6.81 -12.05 16.11
N TRP A 447 -6.51 -12.77 15.04
CA TRP A 447 -5.17 -13.24 14.72
C TRP A 447 -4.81 -12.94 13.26
N PRO A 448 -4.45 -11.70 12.87
CA PRO A 448 -4.25 -11.34 11.47
C PRO A 448 -3.28 -12.28 10.73
N ARG A 449 -2.20 -12.73 11.35
CA ARG A 449 -1.25 -13.71 10.77
C ARG A 449 -1.83 -15.11 10.49
N ARG A 450 -2.96 -15.46 11.11
CA ARG A 450 -3.65 -16.75 10.95
C ARG A 450 -5.02 -16.62 10.30
N THR A 451 -5.44 -15.40 10.00
CA THR A 451 -6.71 -15.12 9.36
C THR A 451 -6.58 -15.35 7.85
N LYS A 452 -7.57 -15.99 7.25
CA LYS A 452 -7.60 -16.20 5.80
C LYS A 452 -7.61 -14.87 5.04
N LEU A 453 -6.85 -14.81 3.95
CA LEU A 453 -6.88 -13.68 3.02
C LEU A 453 -8.28 -13.52 2.39
N GLY A 454 -8.73 -12.28 2.28
CA GLY A 454 -9.85 -11.89 1.45
C GLY A 454 -9.53 -12.03 -0.04
N ILE A 455 -10.20 -11.25 -0.89
CA ILE A 455 -9.93 -11.29 -2.33
C ILE A 455 -8.71 -10.40 -2.62
N PHE A 456 -7.67 -10.96 -3.24
CA PHE A 456 -6.58 -10.18 -3.82
C PHE A 456 -6.47 -10.53 -5.30
N LYS A 457 -7.04 -9.68 -6.17
CA LYS A 457 -7.19 -9.99 -7.59
C LYS A 457 -6.98 -8.79 -8.51
N GLY A 458 -6.27 -8.99 -9.62
CA GLY A 458 -6.17 -8.00 -10.71
C GLY A 458 -5.36 -6.74 -10.37
N ASN A 459 -4.64 -6.75 -9.25
CA ASN A 459 -3.87 -5.60 -8.80
C ASN A 459 -2.58 -5.44 -9.64
N VAL A 460 -2.11 -4.20 -9.76
CA VAL A 460 -0.89 -3.84 -10.51
C VAL A 460 0.07 -3.08 -9.61
N ALA A 461 1.35 -3.44 -9.60
CA ALA A 461 2.39 -2.72 -8.85
C ALA A 461 3.61 -2.42 -9.74
N HIS A 462 3.91 -1.14 -9.94
CA HIS A 462 5.10 -0.74 -10.70
C HIS A 462 5.72 0.56 -10.22
N SER A 463 6.95 0.81 -10.66
CA SER A 463 7.71 2.02 -10.32
C SER A 463 8.00 2.17 -8.82
N ASN A 464 8.03 1.06 -8.07
CA ASN A 464 8.34 1.03 -6.64
C ASN A 464 9.78 0.54 -6.40
N TYR A 465 10.23 0.58 -5.14
CA TYR A 465 11.38 -0.24 -4.74
C TYR A 465 10.99 -1.73 -4.71
N ASP A 466 10.02 -2.10 -3.88
CA ASP A 466 9.40 -3.44 -3.82
C ASP A 466 7.93 -3.34 -4.32
N GLY A 467 7.53 -4.19 -5.26
CA GLY A 467 6.17 -4.16 -5.84
C GLY A 467 5.10 -4.64 -4.86
N PHE A 468 5.13 -5.95 -4.56
CA PHE A 468 4.25 -6.60 -3.59
C PHE A 468 5.08 -7.20 -2.44
N MET A 469 4.86 -6.72 -1.22
CA MET A 469 5.56 -7.16 0.00
C MET A 469 4.58 -7.84 0.95
N PHE A 470 4.86 -9.10 1.26
CA PHE A 470 4.12 -9.91 2.20
C PHE A 470 5.02 -10.54 3.25
N ASP A 471 5.72 -9.69 3.99
CA ASP A 471 6.65 -10.03 5.06
C ASP A 471 6.83 -8.76 5.93
N ARG A 472 7.83 -8.75 6.81
CA ARG A 472 8.20 -7.58 7.63
C ARG A 472 7.02 -7.14 8.49
N ASN A 473 6.38 -8.14 9.09
CA ASN A 473 5.19 -8.00 9.91
C ASN A 473 5.46 -7.15 11.15
N ALA A 474 4.60 -6.16 11.40
CA ALA A 474 4.68 -5.32 12.59
C ALA A 474 4.61 -6.16 13.88
N GLY A 475 5.48 -5.86 14.82
CA GLY A 475 5.40 -6.32 16.20
C GLY A 475 4.44 -5.46 17.04
N PRO A 476 4.23 -5.82 18.32
CA PRO A 476 3.34 -5.07 19.21
C PRO A 476 3.72 -3.60 19.40
N ASP A 477 5.02 -3.27 19.31
CA ASP A 477 5.54 -1.90 19.37
C ASP A 477 5.56 -1.18 18.01
N GLY A 478 4.94 -1.77 16.99
CA GLY A 478 4.93 -1.29 15.61
C GLY A 478 6.25 -1.47 14.85
N ARG A 479 7.32 -1.94 15.51
CA ARG A 479 8.61 -2.20 14.85
C ARG A 479 8.58 -3.51 14.09
N PHE A 480 9.45 -3.62 13.09
CA PHE A 480 9.54 -4.79 12.22
C PHE A 480 10.97 -5.05 11.79
N SER A 481 11.21 -6.27 11.32
CA SER A 481 12.51 -6.73 10.84
C SER A 481 12.37 -7.32 9.44
N VAL A 482 13.48 -7.46 8.73
CA VAL A 482 13.57 -8.15 7.44
C VAL A 482 13.41 -9.67 7.56
N THR A 483 13.39 -10.19 8.79
CA THR A 483 13.11 -11.59 9.14
C THR A 483 12.09 -11.64 10.28
N GLY A 484 11.31 -12.71 10.36
CA GLY A 484 10.44 -12.95 11.51
C GLY A 484 9.10 -13.62 11.17
N SER A 485 8.11 -13.29 11.99
CA SER A 485 6.76 -13.87 11.96
C SER A 485 6.13 -13.86 10.58
N SER A 486 5.27 -14.84 10.31
CA SER A 486 4.80 -15.15 8.97
C SER A 486 3.29 -15.35 8.93
N HIS A 487 2.71 -15.20 7.75
CA HIS A 487 1.31 -15.53 7.54
C HIS A 487 1.14 -17.04 7.32
N MET A 488 0.34 -17.68 8.17
CA MET A 488 0.00 -19.09 8.09
C MET A 488 -1.50 -19.20 8.37
N PRO A 489 -2.35 -18.99 7.36
CA PRO A 489 -3.79 -18.88 7.57
C PRO A 489 -4.31 -20.23 8.08
N LYS A 490 -5.16 -20.21 9.11
CA LYS A 490 -5.63 -21.40 9.81
C LYS A 490 -7.13 -21.58 9.63
N GLU A 491 -7.58 -22.82 9.63
CA GLU A 491 -9.01 -23.17 9.63
C GLU A 491 -9.72 -22.58 10.85
N ASN A 492 -9.07 -22.61 12.01
CA ASN A 492 -9.44 -21.82 13.16
C ASN A 492 -8.27 -20.89 13.53
N PRO A 493 -8.36 -19.58 13.27
CA PRO A 493 -7.29 -18.63 13.59
C PRO A 493 -6.85 -18.60 15.06
N GLN A 494 -7.74 -18.96 16.00
CA GLN A 494 -7.43 -19.01 17.43
C GLN A 494 -6.73 -20.31 17.84
N ASP A 495 -6.75 -21.34 17.01
CA ASP A 495 -6.07 -22.61 17.23
C ASP A 495 -4.91 -22.77 16.24
N ASN A 496 -3.69 -22.54 16.73
CA ASN A 496 -2.48 -22.65 15.92
C ASN A 496 -2.19 -24.08 15.44
N SER A 497 -2.78 -25.09 16.09
CA SER A 497 -2.67 -26.50 15.68
C SER A 497 -3.66 -26.89 14.59
N SER A 498 -4.65 -26.03 14.32
CA SER A 498 -5.59 -26.28 13.24
C SER A 498 -4.90 -26.24 11.87
N ARG A 499 -5.56 -26.85 10.89
CA ARG A 499 -5.03 -27.03 9.54
C ARG A 499 -4.72 -25.69 8.90
N THR A 500 -3.54 -25.59 8.27
CA THR A 500 -3.17 -24.44 7.44
C THR A 500 -4.00 -24.44 6.15
N LEU A 501 -4.50 -23.27 5.75
CA LEU A 501 -5.30 -23.07 4.56
C LEU A 501 -4.47 -22.45 3.44
N GLU A 502 -4.97 -22.56 2.21
CA GLU A 502 -4.38 -21.82 1.09
C GLU A 502 -4.85 -20.37 1.08
N SER A 503 -3.96 -19.45 0.70
CA SER A 503 -4.31 -18.08 0.33
C SER A 503 -3.92 -17.80 -1.12
N TYR A 504 -4.83 -17.15 -1.84
CA TYR A 504 -4.77 -16.98 -3.28
C TYR A 504 -4.48 -15.53 -3.65
N PHE A 505 -3.45 -15.34 -4.47
CA PHE A 505 -3.12 -14.08 -5.11
C PHE A 505 -3.30 -14.28 -6.61
N GLU A 506 -4.33 -13.66 -7.19
CA GLU A 506 -4.75 -13.93 -8.57
C GLU A 506 -4.53 -12.71 -9.46
N ASP A 507 -4.08 -12.93 -10.70
CA ASP A 507 -3.97 -11.90 -11.74
C ASP A 507 -3.13 -10.67 -11.31
N LEU A 508 -2.14 -10.86 -10.43
CA LEU A 508 -1.21 -9.80 -10.05
C LEU A 508 -0.27 -9.48 -11.21
N THR A 509 -0.17 -8.22 -11.57
CA THR A 509 0.85 -7.72 -12.51
C THR A 509 1.86 -6.87 -11.75
N SER A 510 3.16 -7.18 -11.86
CA SER A 510 4.22 -6.46 -11.15
C SER A 510 5.40 -6.18 -12.07
N TYR A 511 5.67 -4.92 -12.38
CA TYR A 511 6.73 -4.57 -13.33
C TYR A 511 7.53 -3.33 -12.93
N LYS A 512 8.72 -3.15 -13.49
CA LYS A 512 9.55 -1.94 -13.27
C LYS A 512 9.73 -1.57 -11.78
N ASN A 513 9.83 -2.55 -10.90
CA ASN A 513 10.23 -2.33 -9.50
C ASN A 513 11.76 -2.51 -9.37
N ARG A 514 12.40 -1.64 -8.58
CA ARG A 514 13.88 -1.60 -8.45
C ARG A 514 14.47 -2.86 -7.84
N ASN A 515 13.70 -3.54 -6.98
CA ASN A 515 14.13 -4.72 -6.26
C ASN A 515 13.26 -5.94 -6.64
N GLY A 516 12.25 -6.27 -5.83
CA GLY A 516 11.39 -7.42 -6.05
C GLY A 516 10.06 -7.06 -6.70
N GLY A 517 9.62 -7.85 -7.69
CA GLY A 517 8.23 -7.82 -8.15
C GLY A 517 7.28 -8.37 -7.08
N VAL A 518 7.66 -9.49 -6.45
CA VAL A 518 6.98 -10.12 -5.32
C VAL A 518 8.01 -10.56 -4.28
N TRP A 519 7.76 -10.21 -3.01
CA TRP A 519 8.41 -10.79 -1.83
C TRP A 519 7.34 -11.29 -0.87
N GLY A 520 7.45 -12.53 -0.39
CA GLY A 520 6.53 -13.08 0.62
C GLY A 520 7.19 -13.90 1.71
N ARG A 521 6.47 -14.10 2.83
CA ARG A 521 6.83 -15.04 3.89
C ARG A 521 5.63 -15.74 4.51
N GLY A 522 5.71 -17.05 4.65
CA GLY A 522 4.70 -17.89 5.27
C GLY A 522 4.45 -19.16 4.48
N GLU A 523 3.26 -19.75 4.59
CA GLU A 523 2.98 -21.08 4.03
C GLU A 523 1.69 -21.12 3.21
N MET A 524 1.59 -22.09 2.31
CA MET A 524 0.37 -22.36 1.53
C MET A 524 -0.10 -21.16 0.68
N HIS A 525 0.85 -20.40 0.12
CA HIS A 525 0.55 -19.25 -0.74
C HIS A 525 0.51 -19.63 -2.22
N VAL A 526 -0.64 -19.48 -2.85
CA VAL A 526 -0.86 -19.78 -4.27
C VAL A 526 -0.90 -18.48 -5.06
N PHE A 527 0.01 -18.32 -6.01
CA PHE A 527 0.00 -17.24 -6.99
C PHE A 527 -0.42 -17.81 -8.34
N ARG A 528 -1.56 -17.34 -8.86
CA ARG A 528 -2.13 -17.82 -10.12
C ARG A 528 -2.18 -16.69 -11.15
N ASN A 529 -1.74 -16.98 -12.38
CA ASN A 529 -1.70 -16.01 -13.47
C ASN A 529 -0.93 -14.73 -13.07
N LEU A 530 0.20 -14.93 -12.38
CA LEU A 530 1.12 -13.85 -12.04
C LEU A 530 1.84 -13.38 -13.30
N ARG A 531 1.92 -12.07 -13.52
CA ARG A 531 2.63 -11.44 -14.64
C ARG A 531 3.71 -10.52 -14.11
N VAL A 532 4.97 -10.83 -14.38
CA VAL A 532 6.12 -10.11 -13.82
C VAL A 532 7.05 -9.65 -14.94
N ALA A 533 7.44 -8.38 -14.96
CA ALA A 533 8.31 -7.84 -16.02
C ALA A 533 9.32 -6.80 -15.54
N ASP A 534 10.52 -6.77 -16.12
CA ASP A 534 11.51 -5.70 -15.90
C ASP A 534 11.88 -5.44 -14.42
N ASN A 535 11.68 -6.39 -13.51
CA ASN A 535 12.14 -6.25 -12.12
C ASN A 535 13.59 -6.75 -12.01
N ALA A 536 14.36 -6.28 -11.01
CA ALA A 536 15.65 -6.91 -10.73
C ALA A 536 15.49 -8.38 -10.33
N ILE A 537 14.46 -8.65 -9.53
CA ILE A 537 14.08 -9.97 -9.04
C ILE A 537 12.57 -10.11 -9.26
N GLY A 538 12.12 -11.10 -10.01
CA GLY A 538 10.69 -11.24 -10.28
C GLY A 538 9.89 -11.75 -9.09
N TYR A 539 10.35 -12.83 -8.45
CA TYR A 539 9.64 -13.48 -7.35
C TYR A 539 10.59 -14.06 -6.32
N THR A 540 10.34 -13.74 -5.04
CA THR A 540 10.97 -14.31 -3.86
C THR A 540 9.91 -14.67 -2.84
N HIS A 541 10.02 -15.82 -2.19
CA HIS A 541 9.15 -16.17 -1.06
C HIS A 541 9.97 -16.92 -0.02
N ALA A 542 9.58 -16.85 1.24
CA ALA A 542 10.29 -17.46 2.35
C ALA A 542 9.36 -18.27 3.25
N SER A 543 9.84 -19.36 3.82
CA SER A 543 9.06 -20.16 4.76
C SER A 543 8.83 -19.46 6.10
N GLY A 544 7.68 -19.78 6.72
CA GLY A 544 7.35 -19.42 8.10
C GLY A 544 7.33 -20.61 9.07
N SER A 545 7.34 -21.83 8.54
CA SER A 545 7.17 -23.07 9.29
C SER A 545 8.34 -24.05 9.16
N ALA A 546 9.36 -23.72 8.37
CA ALA A 546 10.51 -24.56 8.05
C ALA A 546 10.13 -25.91 7.38
N GLY A 547 9.22 -25.86 6.40
CA GLY A 547 8.83 -27.01 5.59
C GLY A 547 7.89 -28.01 6.28
N ARG A 548 7.11 -27.57 7.28
CA ARG A 548 6.11 -28.42 7.95
C ARG A 548 4.81 -28.55 7.18
N ASP A 549 4.49 -27.53 6.39
CA ASP A 549 3.32 -27.51 5.50
C ASP A 549 3.68 -28.10 4.13
N PRO A 550 2.69 -28.58 3.34
CA PRO A 550 2.93 -29.19 2.03
C PRO A 550 3.80 -28.35 1.09
N PHE A 551 3.63 -27.02 1.10
CA PHE A 551 4.47 -26.08 0.36
C PHE A 551 4.46 -24.68 1.01
N THR A 552 5.57 -23.97 0.84
CA THR A 552 5.74 -22.55 1.18
C THR A 552 4.95 -21.68 0.20
N SER A 553 5.25 -21.85 -1.09
CA SER A 553 4.61 -21.13 -2.18
C SER A 553 4.44 -21.99 -3.43
N LEU A 554 3.34 -21.76 -4.15
CA LEU A 554 3.01 -22.40 -5.40
C LEU A 554 2.69 -21.32 -6.44
N VAL A 555 3.49 -21.24 -7.51
CA VAL A 555 3.28 -20.32 -8.64
C VAL A 555 2.80 -21.11 -9.85
N ILE A 556 1.62 -20.78 -10.36
CA ILE A 556 0.94 -21.54 -11.42
C ILE A 556 0.48 -20.65 -12.57
N ASP A 557 0.55 -21.19 -13.79
CA ASP A 557 0.02 -20.58 -15.01
C ASP A 557 0.49 -19.13 -15.20
N SER A 558 1.77 -18.88 -14.93
CA SER A 558 2.32 -17.53 -14.76
C SER A 558 3.33 -17.17 -15.86
N LEU A 559 3.65 -15.88 -15.94
CA LEU A 559 4.55 -15.30 -16.94
C LEU A 559 5.59 -14.39 -16.28
N PHE A 560 6.85 -14.63 -16.62
CA PHE A 560 7.99 -13.80 -16.21
C PHE A 560 8.72 -13.30 -17.45
N VAL A 561 8.96 -11.99 -17.51
CA VAL A 561 9.69 -11.35 -18.61
C VAL A 561 10.88 -10.59 -18.03
N GLY A 562 12.10 -10.94 -18.44
CA GLY A 562 13.30 -10.26 -17.95
C GLY A 562 13.37 -8.82 -18.43
N GLU A 563 13.29 -8.65 -19.74
CA GLU A 563 13.36 -7.36 -20.41
C GLU A 563 12.24 -7.20 -21.45
N THR A 564 11.44 -6.15 -21.34
CA THR A 564 10.39 -5.82 -22.32
C THR A 564 10.80 -4.72 -23.29
N GLU A 565 9.88 -4.33 -24.20
CA GLU A 565 10.03 -3.16 -25.07
C GLU A 565 10.03 -1.82 -24.29
N ASN A 566 9.62 -1.82 -23.02
CA ASN A 566 9.64 -0.63 -22.19
C ASN A 566 11.06 -0.33 -21.70
N ILE A 567 11.79 0.48 -22.48
CA ILE A 567 13.17 0.87 -22.16
C ILE A 567 13.26 1.90 -21.02
N GLY A 568 12.15 2.51 -20.60
CA GLY A 568 12.14 3.59 -19.60
C GLY A 568 12.74 4.91 -20.12
N ASN A 569 13.22 5.74 -19.19
CA ASN A 569 13.86 7.02 -19.45
C ASN A 569 15.32 7.02 -18.94
N PRO A 570 16.29 6.50 -19.73
CA PRO A 570 17.70 6.36 -19.32
C PRO A 570 18.35 7.70 -18.93
N ARG A 571 18.95 7.78 -17.73
CA ARG A 571 19.58 9.03 -17.22
C ARG A 571 21.05 8.90 -16.88
N THR A 572 21.46 7.81 -16.23
CA THR A 572 22.87 7.62 -15.85
C THR A 572 23.74 7.29 -17.08
N PRO A 573 25.07 7.50 -17.02
CA PRO A 573 25.97 7.09 -18.10
C PRO A 573 25.82 5.61 -18.47
N GLU A 574 25.62 4.75 -17.46
CA GLU A 574 25.45 3.31 -17.62
C GLU A 574 24.11 2.98 -18.26
N GLU A 575 23.02 3.60 -17.80
CA GLU A 575 21.69 3.46 -18.44
C GLU A 575 21.73 3.89 -19.91
N LYS A 576 22.38 5.02 -20.21
CA LYS A 576 22.54 5.52 -21.59
C LYS A 576 23.40 4.58 -22.44
N ALA A 577 24.45 3.99 -21.88
CA ALA A 577 25.27 3.01 -22.58
C ALA A 577 24.50 1.72 -22.88
N GLN A 578 23.67 1.26 -21.94
CA GLN A 578 22.79 0.10 -22.13
C GLN A 578 21.56 0.40 -23.00
N GLY A 579 21.22 1.68 -23.21
CA GLY A 579 20.04 2.11 -23.97
C GLY A 579 18.72 1.91 -23.22
N ARG A 580 18.74 1.65 -21.91
CA ARG A 580 17.56 1.43 -21.07
C ARG A 580 17.82 1.79 -19.61
N SER A 581 16.76 2.14 -18.89
CA SER A 581 16.81 2.32 -17.44
C SER A 581 17.10 0.99 -16.73
N LEU A 582 17.75 1.07 -15.57
CA LEU A 582 18.18 -0.11 -14.81
C LEU A 582 17.43 -0.20 -13.46
N PRO A 583 17.03 -1.40 -13.01
CA PRO A 583 16.36 -1.55 -11.73
C PRO A 583 17.30 -1.19 -10.55
N LYS A 584 18.60 -1.48 -10.68
CA LYS A 584 19.63 -1.18 -9.67
C LYS A 584 20.76 -0.32 -10.24
N PRO A 585 20.57 1.00 -10.38
CA PRO A 585 21.56 1.88 -11.02
C PRO A 585 22.89 1.97 -10.27
N GLN A 586 22.93 1.69 -8.96
CA GLN A 586 24.17 1.66 -8.16
C GLN A 586 25.06 0.44 -8.45
N ILE A 587 24.46 -0.64 -8.95
CA ILE A 587 25.15 -1.88 -9.34
C ILE A 587 24.62 -2.31 -10.72
N PRO A 588 25.00 -1.60 -11.78
CA PRO A 588 24.41 -1.72 -13.11
C PRO A 588 24.62 -3.10 -13.76
N ASP A 589 25.53 -3.89 -13.21
CA ASP A 589 25.84 -5.27 -13.61
C ASP A 589 25.12 -6.34 -12.75
N PHE A 590 24.18 -5.94 -11.88
CA PHE A 590 23.41 -6.88 -11.06
C PHE A 590 22.68 -7.92 -11.94
N PRO A 591 22.87 -9.22 -11.67
CA PRO A 591 22.25 -10.29 -12.45
C PRO A 591 20.74 -10.35 -12.18
N ILE A 592 19.96 -10.02 -13.19
CA ILE A 592 18.49 -10.05 -13.09
C ILE A 592 17.98 -11.49 -13.17
N ARG A 593 16.85 -11.74 -12.50
CA ARG A 593 16.25 -13.08 -12.50
C ARG A 593 14.74 -13.09 -12.35
N GLY A 594 14.11 -14.10 -12.95
CA GLY A 594 12.66 -14.25 -12.96
C GLY A 594 12.15 -14.80 -11.64
N TYR A 595 12.41 -16.07 -11.38
CA TYR A 595 12.02 -16.75 -10.16
C TYR A 595 13.26 -17.12 -9.35
N GLU A 596 13.30 -16.74 -8.07
CA GLU A 596 14.31 -17.22 -7.15
C GLU A 596 13.72 -18.11 -6.05
N TYR A 597 14.28 -19.30 -5.90
CA TYR A 597 13.98 -20.17 -4.78
C TYR A 597 14.67 -19.65 -3.50
N TYR A 598 13.98 -19.72 -2.37
CA TYR A 598 14.50 -19.21 -1.10
C TYR A 598 13.75 -19.78 0.10
N ASP A 599 14.44 -20.44 1.04
CA ASP A 599 13.87 -20.79 2.36
C ASP A 599 12.71 -21.83 2.29
N TYR A 600 13.11 -23.10 2.15
CA TYR A 600 12.28 -24.33 2.09
C TYR A 600 11.53 -24.57 0.77
N ARG A 601 10.29 -25.10 0.78
CA ARG A 601 9.66 -25.84 -0.33
C ARG A 601 8.81 -24.93 -1.22
N HIS A 602 9.19 -24.77 -2.48
CA HIS A 602 8.43 -24.02 -3.47
C HIS A 602 8.19 -24.84 -4.73
N ASP A 603 7.07 -24.58 -5.37
CA ASP A 603 6.64 -25.24 -6.60
C ASP A 603 6.31 -24.22 -7.69
N VAL A 604 6.81 -24.46 -8.90
CA VAL A 604 6.54 -23.64 -10.09
C VAL A 604 5.93 -24.53 -11.16
N VAL A 605 4.73 -24.21 -11.63
CA VAL A 605 3.95 -25.05 -12.55
C VAL A 605 3.48 -24.23 -13.75
N ASN A 606 3.59 -24.77 -14.96
CA ASN A 606 3.07 -24.18 -16.20
C ASN A 606 3.48 -22.71 -16.41
N THR A 607 4.72 -22.38 -16.09
CA THR A 607 5.20 -20.99 -16.09
C THR A 607 6.08 -20.71 -17.30
N THR A 608 5.86 -19.58 -17.97
CA THR A 608 6.65 -19.14 -19.13
C THR A 608 7.64 -18.04 -18.72
N PHE A 609 8.89 -18.18 -19.14
CA PHE A 609 9.97 -17.23 -18.93
C PHE A 609 10.45 -16.68 -20.27
N VAL A 610 10.50 -15.35 -20.39
CA VAL A 610 10.79 -14.65 -21.64
C VAL A 610 11.92 -13.64 -21.42
N ASN A 611 12.86 -13.53 -22.37
CA ASN A 611 13.89 -12.48 -22.40
C ASN A 611 14.79 -12.40 -21.13
N PHE A 612 15.16 -13.53 -20.56
CA PHE A 612 16.25 -13.61 -19.57
C PHE A 612 17.55 -13.98 -20.29
N ALA A 613 18.07 -13.04 -21.08
CA ALA A 613 19.30 -13.21 -21.83
C ALA A 613 20.37 -12.24 -21.32
N ASP A 614 21.63 -12.69 -21.31
CA ASP A 614 22.76 -11.81 -21.02
C ASP A 614 22.82 -10.68 -22.04
N ASN A 615 23.35 -9.55 -21.58
CA ASN A 615 23.81 -8.49 -22.45
C ASN A 615 25.28 -8.15 -22.11
N PRO A 616 25.96 -7.29 -22.86
CA PRO A 616 27.37 -6.96 -22.61
C PRO A 616 27.68 -6.38 -21.22
N TYR A 617 26.66 -6.00 -20.45
CA TYR A 617 26.79 -5.28 -19.19
C TYR A 617 26.29 -6.05 -17.97
N ARG A 618 25.32 -6.95 -18.14
CA ARG A 618 24.76 -7.77 -17.06
C ARG A 618 24.34 -9.15 -17.51
N GLN A 619 24.38 -10.08 -16.56
CA GLN A 619 23.89 -11.45 -16.74
C GLN A 619 22.38 -11.54 -16.42
N ALA A 620 21.74 -12.57 -16.95
CA ALA A 620 20.34 -12.86 -16.64
C ALA A 620 20.07 -14.38 -16.56
N GLY A 621 19.11 -14.76 -15.71
CA GLY A 621 18.61 -16.14 -15.63
C GLY A 621 17.13 -16.20 -15.29
N ALA A 622 16.40 -17.10 -15.95
CA ALA A 622 14.98 -17.28 -15.64
C ALA A 622 14.76 -17.81 -14.21
N LEU A 623 15.56 -18.81 -13.81
CA LEU A 623 15.53 -19.42 -12.49
C LEU A 623 16.88 -19.25 -11.77
N SER A 624 16.82 -19.02 -10.46
CA SER A 624 17.99 -19.02 -9.58
C SER A 624 17.58 -19.25 -8.13
N TYR A 625 18.46 -18.91 -7.20
CA TYR A 625 18.19 -18.83 -5.76
C TYR A 625 18.41 -17.41 -5.26
N LEU A 626 17.89 -17.08 -4.07
CA LEU A 626 18.31 -15.85 -3.39
C LEU A 626 19.84 -15.88 -3.25
N LEU A 627 20.50 -14.91 -3.90
CA LEU A 627 21.93 -14.95 -4.09
C LEU A 627 22.66 -14.99 -2.75
N TYR A 628 23.46 -16.05 -2.59
CA TYR A 628 24.34 -16.30 -1.44
C TYR A 628 23.59 -16.44 -0.11
N THR A 629 22.33 -16.85 -0.16
CA THR A 629 21.51 -17.00 1.05
C THR A 629 22.10 -17.99 2.06
N SER A 630 21.79 -17.74 3.33
CA SER A 630 22.10 -18.63 4.45
C SER A 630 20.91 -19.46 4.95
N ALA A 631 19.71 -19.25 4.39
CA ALA A 631 18.44 -19.80 4.87
C ALA A 631 18.20 -21.28 4.48
N GLY A 632 17.04 -21.85 4.84
CA GLY A 632 16.76 -23.26 4.54
C GLY A 632 16.75 -23.56 3.03
N VAL A 633 17.08 -24.79 2.64
CA VAL A 633 16.80 -25.30 1.28
C VAL A 633 16.07 -26.63 1.40
N SER A 634 14.98 -26.77 0.65
CA SER A 634 14.35 -28.05 0.38
C SER A 634 14.99 -28.68 -0.86
N THR A 635 15.31 -29.98 -0.81
CA THR A 635 15.71 -30.74 -2.01
C THR A 635 14.57 -30.88 -3.00
N GLU A 636 13.34 -30.69 -2.52
CA GLU A 636 12.14 -30.83 -3.30
C GLU A 636 11.61 -29.50 -3.83
N ASN A 637 12.45 -28.48 -3.95
CA ASN A 637 12.07 -27.26 -4.68
C ASN A 637 11.82 -27.62 -6.14
N ALA A 638 10.56 -27.64 -6.57
CA ALA A 638 10.18 -28.31 -7.78
C ALA A 638 9.72 -27.36 -8.87
N ILE A 639 9.81 -27.85 -10.10
CA ILE A 639 9.30 -27.20 -11.29
C ILE A 639 8.79 -28.23 -12.31
N GLU A 640 7.69 -27.88 -12.98
CA GLU A 640 7.16 -28.63 -14.13
C GLU A 640 6.43 -27.72 -15.13
N GLY A 641 6.33 -28.15 -16.39
CA GLY A 641 5.61 -27.44 -17.43
C GLY A 641 6.23 -26.09 -17.82
N ALA A 642 7.51 -25.87 -17.50
CA ALA A 642 8.19 -24.60 -17.77
C ALA A 642 8.42 -24.39 -19.28
N LYS A 643 8.35 -23.13 -19.72
CA LYS A 643 8.68 -22.74 -21.10
C LYS A 643 9.65 -21.57 -21.11
N PHE A 644 10.63 -21.62 -22.00
CA PHE A 644 11.68 -20.60 -22.10
C PHE A 644 11.71 -20.03 -23.53
N VAL A 645 11.57 -18.70 -23.65
CA VAL A 645 11.60 -17.98 -24.93
C VAL A 645 12.68 -16.90 -24.84
N ASN A 646 13.78 -17.04 -25.58
CA ASN A 646 14.94 -16.15 -25.48
C ASN A 646 15.41 -15.97 -24.02
N ALA A 647 15.49 -17.08 -23.28
CA ALA A 647 15.80 -17.07 -21.86
C ALA A 647 16.80 -18.16 -21.54
N ARG A 648 17.82 -17.84 -20.74
CA ARG A 648 18.68 -18.82 -20.08
C ARG A 648 17.88 -19.47 -18.95
N PRO A 649 17.59 -20.77 -18.99
CA PRO A 649 16.67 -21.40 -18.04
C PRO A 649 17.10 -21.27 -16.59
N VAL A 650 18.38 -21.53 -16.30
CA VAL A 650 18.95 -21.45 -14.96
C VAL A 650 20.24 -20.65 -15.01
N HIS A 651 20.49 -19.83 -14.00
CA HIS A 651 21.76 -19.16 -13.83
C HIS A 651 22.17 -19.05 -12.36
N PHE A 652 23.33 -19.62 -12.02
CA PHE A 652 23.98 -19.39 -10.74
C PHE A 652 25.20 -18.47 -10.94
N PRO A 653 25.09 -17.14 -10.71
CA PRO A 653 26.23 -16.25 -10.89
C PRO A 653 27.35 -16.60 -9.93
N LYS A 654 28.59 -16.34 -10.37
CA LYS A 654 29.78 -16.44 -9.50
C LYS A 654 29.64 -15.49 -8.32
N PHE A 655 30.27 -15.85 -7.21
CA PHE A 655 30.12 -15.06 -6.00
C PHE A 655 30.72 -13.67 -6.12
N GLU A 656 29.83 -12.69 -5.99
CA GLU A 656 30.20 -11.30 -5.83
C GLU A 656 29.47 -10.71 -4.63
N ARG A 657 30.22 -10.32 -3.61
CA ARG A 657 29.68 -9.79 -2.35
C ARG A 657 28.65 -8.67 -2.57
N LYS A 658 28.84 -7.81 -3.57
CA LYS A 658 27.94 -6.69 -3.87
C LYS A 658 26.53 -7.11 -4.32
N TRP A 659 26.34 -8.33 -4.82
CA TRP A 659 25.03 -8.81 -5.26
C TRP A 659 24.25 -9.52 -4.14
N GLY A 660 24.90 -9.85 -3.03
CA GLY A 660 24.25 -10.56 -1.93
C GLY A 660 23.27 -9.68 -1.14
N ASN A 661 22.09 -10.23 -0.87
CA ASN A 661 21.08 -9.64 0.02
C ASN A 661 21.25 -10.09 1.48
N ASP A 662 21.64 -11.36 1.66
CA ASP A 662 21.89 -12.01 2.94
C ASP A 662 23.31 -12.60 2.92
N LEU A 663 24.32 -11.78 3.26
CA LEU A 663 25.74 -12.18 3.29
C LEU A 663 26.08 -13.00 4.56
N GLY A 664 25.26 -14.00 4.87
CA GLY A 664 25.44 -14.91 5.99
C GLY A 664 26.46 -16.02 5.69
N SER A 665 26.15 -17.25 6.10
CA SER A 665 27.04 -18.42 5.94
C SER A 665 27.15 -18.95 4.51
N ILE A 666 26.29 -18.48 3.59
CA ILE A 666 26.14 -18.93 2.19
C ILE A 666 25.92 -20.45 2.01
N VAL A 667 25.68 -21.21 3.10
CA VAL A 667 25.59 -22.69 3.07
C VAL A 667 24.42 -23.16 2.22
N ALA A 668 23.32 -22.40 2.24
CA ALA A 668 22.14 -22.69 1.45
C ALA A 668 22.42 -22.55 -0.05
N TRP A 669 23.11 -21.48 -0.44
CA TRP A 669 23.55 -21.26 -1.82
C TRP A 669 24.38 -22.44 -2.37
N LYS A 670 25.36 -22.92 -1.60
CA LYS A 670 26.21 -24.07 -1.97
C LYS A 670 25.45 -25.39 -2.11
N THR A 671 24.24 -25.45 -1.57
CA THR A 671 23.37 -26.63 -1.60
C THR A 671 22.06 -26.34 -2.33
N ALA A 672 22.04 -25.30 -3.18
CA ALA A 672 20.91 -24.96 -4.03
C ALA A 672 20.62 -26.11 -5.00
N VAL A 673 19.33 -26.44 -5.13
CA VAL A 673 18.88 -27.60 -5.90
C VAL A 673 17.47 -27.36 -6.42
N ILE A 674 17.25 -27.59 -7.71
CA ILE A 674 15.92 -27.51 -8.32
C ILE A 674 15.55 -28.90 -8.85
N HIS A 675 14.44 -29.45 -8.39
CA HIS A 675 13.87 -30.71 -8.88
C HIS A 675 13.02 -30.44 -10.12
N ASP A 676 13.56 -30.78 -11.30
CA ASP A 676 12.86 -30.72 -12.57
C ASP A 676 12.06 -32.02 -12.78
N LEU A 677 10.77 -31.96 -12.48
CA LEU A 677 9.91 -33.14 -12.40
C LEU A 677 9.67 -33.77 -13.77
N ASP A 678 9.46 -32.94 -14.80
CA ASP A 678 9.06 -33.38 -16.14
C ASP A 678 10.16 -33.21 -17.20
N GLY A 679 11.29 -32.60 -16.82
CA GLY A 679 12.40 -32.35 -17.73
C GLY A 679 12.23 -31.06 -18.53
N SER A 680 11.24 -30.22 -18.21
CA SER A 680 10.94 -28.98 -18.92
C SER A 680 12.06 -27.93 -18.81
N VAL A 681 12.98 -28.09 -17.86
CA VAL A 681 14.12 -27.18 -17.66
C VAL A 681 15.42 -27.81 -18.18
N GLY A 682 15.86 -28.90 -17.56
CA GLY A 682 17.13 -29.58 -17.82
C GLY A 682 17.11 -30.52 -19.03
N GLY A 683 15.93 -30.85 -19.56
CA GLY A 683 15.74 -31.80 -20.67
C GLY A 683 15.75 -33.27 -20.23
N ILE A 684 15.82 -33.54 -18.93
CA ILE A 684 15.84 -34.88 -18.34
C ILE A 684 14.73 -34.95 -17.28
N PRO A 685 13.68 -35.77 -17.49
CA PRO A 685 12.62 -35.92 -16.49
C PRO A 685 13.13 -36.47 -15.16
N ASN A 686 12.54 -36.00 -14.06
CA ASN A 686 12.88 -36.36 -12.69
C ASN A 686 14.39 -36.25 -12.42
N ALA A 687 14.95 -35.09 -12.76
CA ALA A 687 16.35 -34.76 -12.56
C ALA A 687 16.49 -33.55 -11.63
N TYR A 688 17.69 -33.40 -11.06
CA TYR A 688 18.01 -32.32 -10.15
C TYR A 688 19.03 -31.38 -10.80
N ILE A 689 18.75 -30.08 -10.74
CA ILE A 689 19.65 -29.02 -11.22
C ILE A 689 20.41 -28.47 -10.03
N LEU A 690 21.72 -28.67 -10.03
CA LEU A 690 22.63 -28.34 -8.94
C LEU A 690 23.57 -27.22 -9.35
N ILE A 691 24.05 -26.44 -8.39
CA ILE A 691 25.10 -25.44 -8.62
C ILE A 691 26.41 -26.12 -9.09
N HIS A 692 27.00 -25.56 -10.14
CA HIS A 692 28.28 -25.99 -10.72
C HIS A 692 28.98 -24.79 -11.39
N ASP A 693 29.40 -23.82 -10.58
CA ASP A 693 29.98 -22.52 -11.00
C ASP A 693 31.52 -22.50 -11.01
N GLY A 694 32.16 -23.61 -10.63
CA GLY A 694 33.59 -23.80 -10.48
C GLY A 694 34.18 -23.31 -9.16
N GLU A 695 33.37 -22.73 -8.27
CA GLU A 695 33.78 -22.23 -6.94
C GLU A 695 33.05 -22.96 -5.81
N PHE A 696 31.74 -23.17 -5.99
CA PHE A 696 30.80 -23.79 -5.07
C PHE A 696 30.08 -24.97 -5.69
N ASP A 697 30.76 -25.71 -6.56
CA ASP A 697 30.24 -26.92 -7.18
C ASP A 697 29.61 -27.84 -6.12
N SER A 698 28.36 -28.25 -6.39
CA SER A 698 27.63 -29.13 -5.49
C SER A 698 28.37 -30.44 -5.34
N ILE A 699 28.52 -30.89 -4.10
CA ILE A 699 29.13 -32.20 -3.77
C ILE A 699 28.36 -33.38 -4.36
N ALA A 700 27.10 -33.16 -4.76
CA ALA A 700 26.26 -34.18 -5.37
C ALA A 700 26.37 -34.20 -6.91
N THR A 701 27.29 -33.41 -7.48
CA THR A 701 27.64 -33.50 -8.90
C THR A 701 28.52 -34.72 -9.13
N ASP A 702 28.03 -35.66 -9.93
CA ASP A 702 28.73 -36.90 -10.32
C ASP A 702 29.01 -36.90 -11.83
N GLU A 703 30.21 -37.34 -12.24
CA GLU A 703 30.65 -37.29 -13.64
C GLU A 703 29.86 -38.25 -14.56
N GLU A 704 29.27 -39.31 -14.02
CA GLU A 704 28.50 -40.31 -14.78
C GLU A 704 26.99 -39.99 -14.79
N ALA A 705 26.48 -39.40 -13.71
CA ALA A 705 25.05 -39.12 -13.53
C ALA A 705 24.63 -37.71 -13.96
N CYS A 706 25.57 -36.78 -14.15
CA CYS A 706 25.28 -35.37 -14.44
C CYS A 706 25.71 -34.90 -15.83
N VAL A 707 24.88 -34.04 -16.43
CA VAL A 707 25.22 -33.26 -17.62
C VAL A 707 25.58 -31.84 -17.19
N ILE A 708 26.84 -31.45 -17.34
CA ILE A 708 27.31 -30.10 -17.00
C ILE A 708 26.79 -29.08 -18.03
N LYS A 709 26.09 -28.06 -17.54
CA LYS A 709 25.59 -26.91 -18.30
C LYS A 709 26.43 -25.69 -17.94
N ARG A 710 27.60 -25.56 -18.58
CA ARG A 710 28.57 -24.48 -18.27
C ARG A 710 27.97 -23.08 -18.38
N ASP A 711 27.13 -22.83 -19.39
CA ASP A 711 26.49 -21.52 -19.58
C ASP A 711 25.48 -21.18 -18.47
N TRP A 712 25.07 -22.14 -17.65
CA TRP A 712 24.15 -21.96 -16.52
C TRP A 712 24.88 -21.89 -15.18
N ASN A 713 26.18 -22.22 -15.16
CA ASN A 713 26.91 -22.58 -13.96
C ASN A 713 26.17 -23.66 -13.15
N ALA A 714 25.66 -24.67 -13.84
CA ALA A 714 24.82 -25.72 -13.25
C ALA A 714 25.13 -27.11 -13.81
N ALA A 715 24.68 -28.13 -13.10
CA ALA A 715 24.72 -29.53 -13.52
C ALA A 715 23.30 -30.12 -13.45
N VAL A 716 22.88 -30.88 -14.47
CA VAL A 716 21.60 -31.59 -14.49
C VAL A 716 21.85 -33.06 -14.22
N CYS A 717 21.44 -33.54 -13.04
CA CYS A 717 21.81 -34.83 -12.49
C CYS A 717 20.62 -35.77 -12.35
N ARG A 718 20.80 -37.03 -12.77
CA ARG A 718 19.83 -38.12 -12.51
C ARG A 718 20.04 -38.70 -11.12
N GLY A 719 19.02 -39.39 -10.61
CA GLY A 719 19.05 -40.08 -9.32
C GLY A 719 18.42 -39.25 -8.21
N ASP A 720 18.53 -39.74 -6.98
CA ASP A 720 17.89 -39.12 -5.82
C ASP A 720 18.87 -38.16 -5.13
N ILE A 721 18.41 -36.93 -4.86
CA ILE A 721 19.17 -35.94 -4.09
C ILE A 721 18.54 -35.75 -2.73
N GLY A 722 19.31 -36.07 -1.69
CA GLY A 722 18.93 -35.86 -0.30
C GLY A 722 19.75 -34.77 0.36
N ARG A 723 19.21 -34.18 1.42
CA ARG A 723 19.95 -33.27 2.30
C ARG A 723 20.03 -33.84 3.70
N LEU A 724 21.26 -33.92 4.23
CA LEU A 724 21.54 -34.27 5.61
C LEU A 724 22.11 -33.07 6.34
N THR A 725 21.50 -32.72 7.48
CA THR A 725 21.98 -31.64 8.35
C THR A 725 22.52 -32.24 9.65
N PHE A 726 23.80 -32.04 9.94
CA PHE A 726 24.39 -32.43 11.22
C PHE A 726 24.30 -31.26 12.21
N GLY A 727 23.66 -31.48 13.36
CA GLY A 727 23.63 -30.52 14.47
C GLY A 727 24.15 -31.14 15.76
N GLY A 728 25.12 -30.49 16.41
CA GLY A 728 25.49 -30.82 17.80
C GLY A 728 24.29 -30.55 18.71
N GLY A 729 23.96 -31.50 19.59
CA GLY A 729 22.73 -31.49 20.41
C GLY A 729 22.40 -30.11 20.99
N GLY A 730 21.26 -29.56 20.54
CA GLY A 730 20.75 -28.26 21.00
C GLY A 730 20.25 -27.34 19.88
N PHE A 731 19.35 -27.80 19.01
CA PHE A 731 18.53 -26.92 18.18
C PHE A 731 17.07 -27.38 18.19
N GLY A 732 16.31 -26.84 19.14
CA GLY A 732 15.07 -26.16 18.76
C GLY A 732 15.45 -24.78 18.17
N PRO A 733 14.70 -24.24 17.21
CA PRO A 733 15.05 -23.02 16.50
C PRO A 733 15.21 -21.86 17.50
N ARG A 734 16.34 -21.14 17.43
CA ARG A 734 16.51 -19.88 18.16
C ARG A 734 15.59 -18.84 17.54
N GLY A 735 14.40 -18.71 18.12
CA GLY A 735 13.39 -17.71 17.78
C GLY A 735 12.06 -17.91 18.51
N GLY A 736 12.07 -17.81 19.85
CA GLY A 736 10.95 -17.35 20.69
C GLY A 736 9.65 -18.17 20.78
N GLY A 737 9.35 -18.66 21.99
CA GLY A 737 7.97 -18.94 22.42
C GLY A 737 7.74 -20.36 22.96
N ALA A 738 7.91 -20.52 24.27
CA ALA A 738 7.56 -21.74 25.00
C ALA A 738 6.03 -21.86 25.20
N GLY A 739 5.51 -23.09 25.05
CA GLY A 739 4.19 -23.52 25.52
C GLY A 739 4.26 -24.99 25.98
N PRO A 740 3.65 -25.39 27.11
CA PRO A 740 4.08 -26.59 27.84
C PRO A 740 3.29 -27.86 27.47
N GLY A 741 3.97 -29.01 27.59
CA GLY A 741 3.39 -30.20 28.22
C GLY A 741 3.15 -31.41 27.34
N ALA A 742 4.03 -32.41 27.47
CA ALA A 742 3.64 -33.81 27.65
C ALA A 742 4.86 -34.62 28.14
N ALA A 743 4.79 -35.12 29.38
CA ALA A 743 5.70 -36.13 29.91
C ALA A 743 5.39 -37.52 29.29
N PRO A 744 6.29 -38.51 29.39
CA PRO A 744 6.19 -39.36 30.59
C PRO A 744 7.53 -39.93 31.13
N GLY A 745 7.58 -40.05 32.46
CA GLY A 745 7.94 -41.29 33.16
C GLY A 745 9.42 -41.69 33.30
N GLY A 746 9.94 -41.59 34.53
CA GLY A 746 11.11 -42.40 34.95
C GLY A 746 11.96 -41.78 36.06
N ALA A 747 11.56 -41.99 37.33
CA ALA A 747 12.48 -41.96 38.49
C ALA A 747 12.78 -43.44 38.87
N PRO A 748 13.83 -43.80 39.66
CA PRO A 748 14.48 -42.98 40.71
C PRO A 748 16.02 -43.14 40.87
N ARG A 749 16.76 -42.19 41.47
CA ARG A 749 17.23 -42.13 42.89
C ARG A 749 18.79 -41.88 42.95
N PRO A 750 19.41 -41.53 44.11
CA PRO A 750 19.97 -40.19 44.32
C PRO A 750 21.45 -40.19 44.83
N GLY A 751 22.06 -39.01 44.94
CA GLY A 751 23.32 -38.88 45.69
C GLY A 751 23.91 -37.47 45.76
N ALA A 752 23.80 -36.88 46.97
CA ALA A 752 24.69 -35.90 47.61
C ALA A 752 24.88 -34.48 47.00
N GLY A 753 24.35 -33.46 47.70
CA GLY A 753 24.74 -32.05 47.57
C GLY A 753 25.99 -31.72 48.41
N PRO A 754 26.10 -30.51 49.02
CA PRO A 754 25.61 -29.19 48.63
C PRO A 754 26.75 -28.13 48.61
N GLY A 755 26.50 -26.92 48.09
CA GLY A 755 27.48 -25.82 48.20
C GLY A 755 26.99 -24.45 47.71
N ALA A 756 26.46 -23.66 48.66
CA ALA A 756 26.42 -22.19 48.73
C ALA A 756 25.75 -21.36 47.58
N GLY A 757 24.63 -20.70 47.92
CA GLY A 757 24.22 -19.41 47.31
C GLY A 757 24.75 -18.23 48.15
N PRO A 758 24.14 -17.03 48.09
CA PRO A 758 23.48 -16.36 46.95
C PRO A 758 23.97 -14.90 46.79
N ALA A 759 23.64 -14.22 45.68
CA ALA A 759 23.71 -12.76 45.61
C ALA A 759 22.62 -12.15 44.69
N THR A 760 21.53 -11.76 45.36
CA THR A 760 20.79 -10.49 45.24
C THR A 760 20.21 -10.01 43.89
N THR A 761 18.87 -9.97 43.89
CA THR A 761 17.95 -9.14 43.11
C THR A 761 18.09 -7.63 43.40
N ALA A 762 17.88 -6.79 42.40
CA ALA A 762 17.31 -5.45 42.57
C ALA A 762 16.47 -5.06 41.35
N ALA A 763 15.25 -4.61 41.64
CA ALA A 763 14.24 -4.10 40.73
C ALA A 763 14.38 -2.57 40.53
N GLY A 764 13.77 -2.07 39.45
CA GLY A 764 13.54 -0.65 39.15
C GLY A 764 13.73 -0.37 37.65
N ALA A 765 12.89 0.33 36.91
CA ALA A 765 11.69 1.10 37.22
C ALA A 765 10.81 1.18 35.94
N ALA A 766 9.50 1.33 36.12
CA ALA A 766 8.53 1.60 35.06
C ALA A 766 8.51 3.09 34.66
N ALA A 767 8.23 3.37 33.39
CA ALA A 767 7.90 4.70 32.84
C ALA A 767 7.02 4.52 31.56
N PRO A 768 6.28 5.54 31.08
CA PRO A 768 4.82 5.61 31.22
C PRO A 768 4.03 5.56 29.90
N ALA A 769 2.76 5.18 29.99
CA ALA A 769 1.74 5.27 28.93
C ALA A 769 1.08 6.66 28.89
N PRO A 770 0.69 7.20 27.71
CA PRO A 770 -0.15 8.38 27.63
C PRO A 770 -1.64 8.01 27.73
N GLY A 771 -2.35 8.72 28.61
CA GLY A 771 -3.74 8.45 28.99
C GLY A 771 -4.77 9.08 28.05
N ALA A 772 -5.87 8.34 27.88
CA ALA A 772 -7.14 8.82 27.34
C ALA A 772 -7.88 9.69 28.36
N ALA A 773 -8.37 10.85 27.95
CA ALA A 773 -9.14 11.77 28.78
C ALA A 773 -10.64 11.39 28.77
N GLY A 774 -11.16 10.98 29.93
CA GLY A 774 -12.60 10.86 30.20
C GLY A 774 -13.13 12.10 30.94
N LEU A 775 -14.29 12.59 30.50
CA LEU A 775 -15.06 13.70 31.08
C LEU A 775 -15.50 13.41 32.54
N PRO A 776 -15.56 14.41 33.45
CA PRO A 776 -16.17 14.22 34.76
C PRO A 776 -17.56 14.88 34.89
N ALA A 777 -18.43 14.18 35.63
CA ALA A 777 -19.72 14.69 36.12
C ALA A 777 -19.55 15.51 37.42
N VAL A 778 -20.50 16.43 37.62
CA VAL A 778 -20.60 17.51 38.63
C VAL A 778 -21.30 16.99 39.91
N THR A 779 -20.74 17.11 41.14
CA THR A 779 -21.07 18.00 42.29
C THR A 779 -21.01 17.20 43.63
N PRO A 780 -21.03 17.80 44.85
CA PRO A 780 -20.10 18.77 45.46
C PRO A 780 -19.64 18.30 46.88
N ILE A 781 -18.84 19.12 47.60
CA ILE A 781 -18.88 19.40 49.07
C ILE A 781 -17.49 19.66 49.70
N THR A 782 -17.34 20.92 50.17
CA THR A 782 -16.54 21.50 51.29
C THR A 782 -15.01 21.42 51.36
N GLY A 783 -14.34 22.59 51.43
CA GLY A 783 -12.93 22.78 51.82
C GLY A 783 -12.72 22.80 53.36
N PRO A 784 -11.75 23.56 53.94
CA PRO A 784 -10.62 24.31 53.37
C PRO A 784 -9.26 24.04 54.08
N ALA A 785 -8.14 24.59 53.57
CA ALA A 785 -7.13 25.38 54.32
C ALA A 785 -5.70 25.35 53.71
N GLY A 786 -5.30 26.52 53.17
CA GLY A 786 -4.04 27.23 53.42
C GLY A 786 -2.66 26.54 53.31
N ARG A 787 -1.80 27.10 52.45
CA ARG A 787 -0.63 27.94 52.84
C ARG A 787 0.11 28.47 51.60
N ARG A 788 0.62 29.71 51.73
CA ARG A 788 1.33 30.52 50.72
C ARG A 788 2.76 30.00 50.44
N PRO A 789 3.34 30.29 49.25
CA PRO A 789 4.72 29.97 48.91
C PRO A 789 5.72 31.11 49.22
N PRO A 790 7.03 30.84 49.39
CA PRO A 790 8.11 31.83 49.33
C PRO A 790 8.84 31.84 47.95
N PRO A 791 9.68 32.87 47.68
CA PRO A 791 9.91 33.49 46.36
C PRO A 791 11.11 32.93 45.55
N PRO A 792 11.32 33.36 44.29
CA PRO A 792 12.30 32.75 43.38
C PRO A 792 13.70 33.34 43.51
N ALA A 793 14.73 32.49 43.32
CA ALA A 793 16.13 32.90 43.19
C ALA A 793 16.60 32.76 41.72
N ARG A 794 17.22 33.84 41.23
CA ARG A 794 17.95 33.97 39.96
C ARG A 794 19.09 32.97 39.83
N LEU A 795 19.48 32.62 38.60
CA LEU A 795 20.87 32.62 38.10
C LEU A 795 20.93 32.39 36.57
N LEU A 796 22.09 32.76 36.00
CA LEU A 796 22.40 33.26 34.66
C LEU A 796 22.81 32.17 33.64
N PRO A 797 22.97 32.51 32.33
CA PRO A 797 23.14 31.55 31.23
C PRO A 797 24.62 31.26 30.90
N PRO A 798 24.90 30.25 30.05
CA PRO A 798 26.13 30.23 29.28
C PRO A 798 25.92 30.03 27.76
N THR A 799 26.65 30.89 27.03
CA THR A 799 27.37 30.75 25.75
C THR A 799 27.16 29.54 24.85
#